data_AF-A0AA40F9H0-F1
#
_entry.id   AF-A0AA40F9H0-F1
#
_cell.length_a   1.000
_cell.length_b   1.000
_cell.length_c   1.000
_cell.angle_alpha   90.00
_cell.angle_beta   90.00
_cell.angle_gamma   90.00
#
_symmetry.space_group_name_H-M   'P 1'
#
loop_
_entity.id
_entity.type
_entity.pdbx_description
1 polymer ?
#
loop_
_entity_poly.entity_id
_entity_poly.type
_entity_poly.pdbx_seq_one_letter_code
_entity_poly.pdbx_strand_id
1 'polypeptide(L)'
;MNHLPQKNAEHIPVPLVARQKIYVPGDFFRLPGLYGFSGAQLAQKGPSLLPHEDRPVFLQEWLFFALIAQVLDKEIDTGAFRQQRNGEMVVDTSAIRLLFTECASSSSLPDDGHDWNHRTRAILALEEARKFALAWCSDKYVYLSTRPEPEPEPESPALSRNEGGDPEFRSQYRELCLSFGVMGETLDRVCARQMEWSSLRNYPEPYGSWEDHIDDSRSWGFSNLLRERMMGMGWCRHEVRRISATTGDLSSLYYISSFTFQTATGQNHSRCVDDQCLQNPWDGFSVHSDNCDDENGCDRLLPDETELMRIIQAGNIPLLRLDNETNLILTEYVTGQTHNGRSGVAAAIGEQEGFVAISHVWSDGLGPSDGEGLPRCRLARIRDALKKEPEEPGLGFLPFWIDSLCIPQEQNIRNRAIQMMGDIYSRAHTVLVLDQNLRLTSANPDTTSQLEAIIRINTGSWCTRMWTLPEGVQARNVHFEFADRLLSIKHLRSHYKAVKHNPRHEYHHVYKAGWVFSPSIFILRGEIDAEGASGMTATKAPRPGPDCRSIGHLWLSMQWRQTTRPVDETLCLARLLDLDQLAILDCEGRGEDLKNRRMVEFLVLMDQRVGIPPGMVFLPGPKLPVRGFAWAPRSWMTRRSRDAGAPLLATDQRMSFLTLRGLQVQYPGVQLNPRRGAAEPPCFWIPTARNLRRWLRIRYARDMPDQGDADWAAAWAAACAGPDPPCIIRSRFDEHDEPEMALLVKRVARRESSAPSQSRSDVFWVKALCRVWIKVETDTAVVARHSENFRLHVDRMTWGEALDGDQRWVVDGEV
;
A
#
# COMPACT_ATOMS: atom_id res chain seq x y z
N MET A 1 -12.25 17.09 17.00
CA MET A 1 -10.82 16.71 16.85
C MET A 1 -10.03 17.85 16.22
N ASN A 2 -9.96 19.01 16.86
CA ASN A 2 -9.27 20.23 16.40
C ASN A 2 -7.77 20.31 16.75
N HIS A 3 -7.20 19.28 17.37
CA HIS A 3 -5.74 19.14 17.42
C HIS A 3 -5.15 18.79 16.05
N LEU A 4 -5.95 18.20 15.15
CA LEU A 4 -5.57 17.96 13.74
C LEU A 4 -5.80 19.21 12.89
N PRO A 5 -5.00 19.44 11.83
CA PRO A 5 -5.22 20.54 10.89
C PRO A 5 -6.48 20.32 10.03
N GLN A 6 -6.98 21.41 9.42
CA GLN A 6 -8.11 21.40 8.50
C GLN A 6 -8.01 22.54 7.47
N LYS A 7 -8.52 22.34 6.24
CA LYS A 7 -8.43 23.36 5.17
C LYS A 7 -9.75 24.07 4.82
N ASN A 8 -10.78 23.33 4.38
CA ASN A 8 -11.99 23.92 3.77
C ASN A 8 -13.32 23.51 4.42
N ALA A 9 -13.28 22.86 5.57
CA ALA A 9 -14.49 22.38 6.22
C ALA A 9 -14.41 22.62 7.73
N GLU A 10 -15.52 22.42 8.44
CA GLU A 10 -15.52 22.49 9.91
C GLU A 10 -15.13 21.15 10.53
N HIS A 11 -14.62 21.15 11.77
CA HIS A 11 -14.33 19.89 12.44
C HIS A 11 -15.61 19.10 12.70
N ILE A 12 -15.52 17.77 12.58
CA ILE A 12 -16.62 16.87 12.94
C ILE A 12 -16.88 17.05 14.45
N PRO A 13 -18.09 17.46 14.85
CA PRO A 13 -18.43 17.63 16.27
C PRO A 13 -18.52 16.25 16.92
N VAL A 14 -17.71 16.02 17.95
CA VAL A 14 -17.77 14.81 18.76
C VAL A 14 -18.52 15.16 20.04
N PRO A 15 -19.63 14.49 20.38
CA PRO A 15 -20.39 14.82 21.59
C PRO A 15 -19.58 14.51 22.84
N LEU A 16 -19.64 15.39 23.85
CA LEU A 16 -19.04 15.17 25.16
C LEU A 16 -20.10 14.52 26.08
N VAL A 17 -20.03 13.20 26.22
CA VAL A 17 -20.96 12.37 27.00
C VAL A 17 -20.32 11.78 28.26
N ALA A 18 -18.98 11.79 28.37
CA ALA A 18 -18.26 11.35 29.55
C ALA A 18 -18.66 12.17 30.79
N ARG A 19 -18.67 11.51 31.97
CA ARG A 19 -18.95 12.22 33.23
C ARG A 19 -17.84 13.22 33.52
N GLN A 20 -18.21 14.37 34.06
CA GLN A 20 -17.26 15.38 34.46
C GLN A 20 -16.45 14.89 35.67
N LYS A 21 -15.21 14.49 35.42
CA LYS A 21 -14.24 14.06 36.43
C LYS A 21 -12.81 14.19 35.92
N ILE A 22 -11.87 13.99 36.83
CA ILE A 22 -10.44 13.87 36.55
C ILE A 22 -10.13 12.38 36.39
N TYR A 23 -9.50 12.02 35.28
CA TYR A 23 -8.98 10.68 35.02
C TYR A 23 -7.49 10.64 35.32
N VAL A 24 -7.04 9.59 36.00
CA VAL A 24 -5.64 9.42 36.39
C VAL A 24 -5.02 8.19 35.73
N PRO A 25 -3.67 8.12 35.61
CA PRO A 25 -2.99 6.91 35.15
C PRO A 25 -3.46 5.68 35.94
N GLY A 26 -3.73 4.57 35.24
CA GLY A 26 -4.30 3.35 35.79
C GLY A 26 -5.82 3.24 35.74
N ASP A 27 -6.56 4.34 35.52
CA ASP A 27 -8.02 4.27 35.33
C ASP A 27 -8.42 3.43 34.12
N PHE A 28 -7.59 3.41 33.07
CA PHE A 28 -7.82 2.59 31.89
C PHE A 28 -8.03 1.10 32.24
N PHE A 29 -7.24 0.58 33.18
CA PHE A 29 -7.33 -0.83 33.60
C PHE A 29 -8.38 -1.06 34.69
N ARG A 30 -8.71 -0.03 35.49
CA ARG A 30 -9.67 -0.13 36.60
C ARG A 30 -11.12 -0.02 36.15
N LEU A 31 -11.41 0.84 35.17
CA LEU A 31 -12.77 1.13 34.72
C LEU A 31 -13.56 -0.11 34.27
N PRO A 32 -13.01 -1.02 33.42
CA PRO A 32 -13.71 -2.25 33.08
C PRO A 32 -14.07 -3.10 34.31
N GLY A 33 -13.16 -3.17 35.29
CA GLY A 33 -13.34 -3.96 36.51
C GLY A 33 -14.54 -3.54 37.35
N LEU A 34 -14.93 -2.25 37.29
CA LEU A 34 -16.13 -1.73 37.97
C LEU A 34 -17.42 -2.34 37.40
N TYR A 35 -17.39 -2.83 36.15
CA TYR A 35 -18.50 -3.49 35.49
C TYR A 35 -18.38 -5.03 35.51
N GLY A 36 -17.40 -5.58 36.23
CA GLY A 36 -17.25 -7.03 36.43
C GLY A 36 -16.54 -7.76 35.27
N PHE A 37 -15.85 -7.05 34.40
CA PHE A 37 -15.05 -7.64 33.32
C PHE A 37 -13.69 -6.97 33.18
N SER A 38 -12.73 -7.64 32.56
CA SER A 38 -11.47 -7.01 32.10
C SER A 38 -11.71 -6.30 30.77
N GLY A 39 -10.89 -5.29 30.45
CA GLY A 39 -11.03 -4.65 29.14
C GLY A 39 -10.61 -5.59 27.99
N ALA A 40 -9.77 -6.61 28.23
CA ALA A 40 -9.53 -7.71 27.28
C ALA A 40 -10.82 -8.49 26.96
N GLN A 41 -11.64 -8.80 27.98
CA GLN A 41 -12.95 -9.43 27.76
C GLN A 41 -13.91 -8.48 27.01
N LEU A 42 -13.83 -7.17 27.28
CA LEU A 42 -14.61 -6.17 26.56
C LEU A 42 -14.19 -6.02 25.10
N ALA A 43 -12.89 -6.02 24.80
CA ALA A 43 -12.35 -6.04 23.43
C ALA A 43 -12.80 -7.27 22.65
N GLN A 44 -12.93 -8.42 23.33
CA GLN A 44 -13.35 -9.67 22.71
C GLN A 44 -14.87 -9.79 22.52
N LYS A 45 -15.66 -9.44 23.54
CA LYS A 45 -17.13 -9.64 23.55
C LYS A 45 -17.94 -8.41 23.14
N GLY A 46 -17.29 -7.24 23.10
CA GLY A 46 -17.86 -6.01 22.59
C GLY A 46 -18.76 -5.25 23.56
N PRO A 47 -19.40 -4.17 23.07
CA PRO A 47 -20.20 -3.25 23.89
C PRO A 47 -21.47 -3.90 24.46
N SER A 48 -21.80 -5.14 24.07
CA SER A 48 -22.92 -5.91 24.63
C SER A 48 -22.75 -6.25 26.12
N LEU A 49 -21.51 -6.26 26.63
CA LEU A 49 -21.24 -6.40 28.07
C LEU A 49 -21.68 -5.19 28.90
N LEU A 50 -21.90 -4.03 28.24
CA LEU A 50 -22.30 -2.79 28.89
C LEU A 50 -23.82 -2.60 28.77
N PRO A 51 -24.48 -2.08 29.83
CA PRO A 51 -25.86 -1.60 29.73
C PRO A 51 -26.00 -0.60 28.58
N HIS A 52 -27.10 -0.68 27.82
CA HIS A 52 -27.27 0.10 26.59
C HIS A 52 -27.12 1.61 26.80
N GLU A 53 -27.65 2.14 27.90
CA GLU A 53 -27.59 3.55 28.29
C GLU A 53 -26.17 4.02 28.68
N ASP A 54 -25.34 3.12 29.22
CA ASP A 54 -24.00 3.44 29.71
C ASP A 54 -22.93 3.36 28.62
N ARG A 55 -23.20 2.66 27.51
CA ARG A 55 -22.25 2.41 26.41
C ARG A 55 -21.49 3.67 25.95
N PRO A 56 -22.15 4.75 25.48
CA PRO A 56 -21.43 5.90 24.92
C PRO A 56 -20.62 6.63 25.99
N VAL A 57 -21.15 6.73 27.21
CA VAL A 57 -20.49 7.35 28.36
C VAL A 57 -19.23 6.55 28.67
N PHE A 58 -19.38 5.28 29.06
CA PHE A 58 -18.28 4.40 29.46
C PHE A 58 -17.17 4.34 28.40
N LEU A 59 -17.53 4.17 27.13
CA LEU A 59 -16.53 4.04 26.07
C LEU A 59 -15.75 5.34 25.86
N GLN A 60 -16.38 6.51 26.01
CA GLN A 60 -15.65 7.78 25.97
C GLN A 60 -14.78 7.98 27.22
N GLU A 61 -15.25 7.55 28.40
CA GLU A 61 -14.42 7.54 29.61
C GLU A 61 -13.17 6.67 29.44
N TRP A 62 -13.34 5.46 28.88
CA TRP A 62 -12.30 4.44 28.77
C TRP A 62 -11.34 4.65 27.58
N LEU A 63 -11.86 4.72 26.36
CA LEU A 63 -11.06 4.75 25.12
C LEU A 63 -10.55 6.15 24.75
N PHE A 64 -11.05 7.20 25.42
CA PHE A 64 -10.62 8.57 25.18
C PHE A 64 -9.87 9.12 26.40
N PHE A 65 -10.57 9.47 27.48
CA PHE A 65 -9.97 10.21 28.59
C PHE A 65 -9.00 9.37 29.44
N ALA A 66 -9.40 8.16 29.86
CA ALA A 66 -8.53 7.28 30.62
C ALA A 66 -7.34 6.78 29.81
N LEU A 67 -7.52 6.58 28.49
CA LEU A 67 -6.42 6.24 27.58
C LEU A 67 -5.40 7.39 27.46
N ILE A 68 -5.86 8.64 27.28
CA ILE A 68 -4.96 9.82 27.27
C ILE A 68 -4.20 9.91 28.61
N ALA A 69 -4.90 9.78 29.74
CA ALA A 69 -4.28 9.83 31.06
C ALA A 69 -3.21 8.74 31.24
N GLN A 70 -3.52 7.51 30.83
CA GLN A 70 -2.61 6.39 30.91
C GLN A 70 -1.39 6.55 30.00
N VAL A 71 -1.56 7.04 28.76
CA VAL A 71 -0.44 7.16 27.81
C VAL A 71 0.45 8.36 28.14
N LEU A 72 -0.11 9.48 28.57
CA LEU A 72 0.67 10.69 28.87
C LEU A 72 1.23 10.75 30.30
N ASP A 73 0.87 9.79 31.14
CA ASP A 73 1.15 9.76 32.58
C ASP A 73 0.68 11.03 33.32
N LYS A 74 -0.52 11.51 32.97
CA LYS A 74 -1.05 12.78 33.47
C LYS A 74 -2.50 12.68 33.91
N GLU A 75 -2.87 13.53 34.85
CA GLU A 75 -4.27 13.75 35.20
C GLU A 75 -4.96 14.50 34.06
N ILE A 76 -6.11 13.99 33.62
CA ILE A 76 -6.89 14.56 32.52
C ILE A 76 -8.26 14.99 33.05
N ASP A 77 -8.46 16.30 33.16
CA ASP A 77 -9.76 16.89 33.49
C ASP A 77 -10.62 17.04 32.22
N THR A 78 -11.76 16.33 32.20
CA THR A 78 -12.80 16.51 31.18
C THR A 78 -13.24 17.95 30.95
N GLY A 79 -13.19 18.80 32.00
CA GLY A 79 -13.53 20.21 31.93
C GLY A 79 -12.65 21.02 30.98
N ALA A 80 -11.41 20.57 30.74
CA ALA A 80 -10.47 21.20 29.80
C ALA A 80 -10.75 20.86 28.34
N PHE A 81 -11.62 19.87 28.07
CA PHE A 81 -11.90 19.35 26.73
C PHE A 81 -13.31 19.70 26.25
N ARG A 82 -13.90 20.77 26.78
CA ARG A 82 -15.31 21.10 26.53
C ARG A 82 -15.44 22.38 25.71
N GLN A 83 -16.29 22.32 24.69
CA GLN A 83 -16.72 23.50 23.93
C GLN A 83 -18.23 23.40 23.69
N GLN A 84 -18.92 24.54 23.79
CA GLN A 84 -20.34 24.60 23.44
C GLN A 84 -20.50 24.95 21.97
N ARG A 85 -21.26 24.14 21.22
CA ARG A 85 -21.52 24.37 19.80
C ARG A 85 -22.98 24.07 19.49
N ASN A 86 -23.69 25.04 18.93
CA ASN A 86 -25.11 24.93 18.58
C ASN A 86 -26.01 24.44 19.75
N GLY A 87 -25.67 24.79 20.99
CA GLY A 87 -26.41 24.38 22.19
C GLY A 87 -26.00 23.03 22.78
N GLU A 88 -25.16 22.25 22.09
CA GLU A 88 -24.66 20.96 22.56
C GLU A 88 -23.21 21.06 23.07
N MET A 89 -22.84 20.18 24.00
CA MET A 89 -21.47 20.07 24.50
C MET A 89 -20.66 19.12 23.61
N VAL A 90 -19.57 19.62 23.04
CA VAL A 90 -18.67 18.87 22.16
C VAL A 90 -17.26 18.83 22.71
N VAL A 91 -16.50 17.82 22.28
CA VAL A 91 -15.10 17.63 22.66
C VAL A 91 -14.20 18.63 21.93
N ASP A 92 -13.53 19.48 22.69
CA ASP A 92 -12.42 20.31 22.28
C ASP A 92 -11.10 19.62 22.62
N THR A 93 -10.26 19.42 21.61
CA THR A 93 -8.95 18.76 21.75
C THR A 93 -7.79 19.74 21.62
N SER A 94 -8.04 21.05 21.57
CA SER A 94 -7.00 22.08 21.41
C SER A 94 -5.90 21.99 22.48
N ALA A 95 -6.29 21.66 23.72
CA ALA A 95 -5.40 21.46 24.86
C ALA A 95 -4.37 20.32 24.66
N ILE A 96 -4.65 19.35 23.79
CA ILE A 96 -3.79 18.19 23.55
C ILE A 96 -2.40 18.60 23.05
N ARG A 97 -2.33 19.63 22.19
CA ARG A 97 -1.04 20.10 21.66
C ARG A 97 -0.09 20.52 22.78
N LEU A 98 -0.62 21.23 23.78
CA LEU A 98 0.15 21.65 24.96
C LEU A 98 0.55 20.43 25.80
N LEU A 99 -0.38 19.52 26.08
CA LEU A 99 -0.12 18.30 26.86
C LEU A 99 1.03 17.48 26.26
N PHE A 100 1.06 17.33 24.94
CA PHE A 100 2.14 16.63 24.24
C PHE A 100 3.48 17.35 24.34
N THR A 101 3.50 18.69 24.26
CA THR A 101 4.75 19.46 24.39
C THR A 101 5.39 19.33 25.77
N GLU A 102 4.57 19.34 26.82
CA GLU A 102 5.04 19.17 28.20
C GLU A 102 5.54 17.74 28.47
N CYS A 103 4.91 16.74 27.85
CA CYS A 103 5.30 15.34 27.98
C CYS A 103 6.66 15.10 27.30
N ALA A 104 6.89 15.68 26.11
CA ALA A 104 8.17 15.61 25.41
C ALA A 104 9.33 16.25 26.21
N SER A 105 9.10 17.38 26.90
CA SER A 105 10.15 18.01 27.72
C SER A 105 10.52 17.20 28.97
N SER A 106 9.59 16.42 29.52
CA SER A 106 9.78 15.67 30.76
C SER A 106 10.63 14.40 30.57
N SER A 107 10.71 13.88 29.34
CA SER A 107 11.47 12.67 28.96
C SER A 107 13.01 12.83 28.89
N SER A 108 13.55 13.98 29.34
CA SER A 108 14.98 14.28 29.31
C SER A 108 15.74 14.00 30.63
N LEU A 109 15.07 13.40 31.62
CA LEU A 109 15.63 13.06 32.93
C LEU A 109 16.15 11.61 32.98
N PRO A 110 17.13 11.27 33.86
CA PRO A 110 17.69 9.93 33.94
C PRO A 110 16.65 8.86 34.32
N ASP A 111 16.70 7.73 33.63
CA ASP A 111 15.83 6.55 33.78
C ASP A 111 15.92 5.93 35.18
N ASP A 112 14.86 6.10 35.98
CA ASP A 112 14.75 5.68 37.38
C ASP A 112 13.90 4.40 37.56
N GLY A 113 13.65 3.63 36.50
CA GLY A 113 12.89 2.38 36.56
C GLY A 113 11.37 2.56 36.69
N HIS A 114 10.91 3.72 37.17
CA HIS A 114 9.50 4.10 37.22
C HIS A 114 8.91 4.32 35.82
N ASP A 115 9.76 4.82 34.90
CA ASP A 115 9.48 5.09 33.49
C ASP A 115 9.12 3.81 32.70
N TRP A 116 9.79 2.68 32.97
CA TRP A 116 9.54 1.39 32.29
C TRP A 116 8.15 0.81 32.57
N ASN A 117 7.68 0.90 33.82
CA ASN A 117 6.38 0.38 34.21
C ASN A 117 5.24 1.17 33.57
N HIS A 118 5.37 2.50 33.53
CA HIS A 118 4.42 3.37 32.84
C HIS A 118 4.38 3.06 31.35
N ARG A 119 5.54 3.02 30.69
CA ARG A 119 5.69 2.68 29.26
C ARG A 119 5.03 1.36 28.90
N THR A 120 5.29 0.32 29.69
CA THR A 120 4.69 -1.00 29.50
C THR A 120 3.17 -0.94 29.59
N ARG A 121 2.63 -0.22 30.58
CA ARG A 121 1.19 -0.01 30.74
C ARG A 121 0.57 0.80 29.60
N ALA A 122 1.28 1.79 29.07
CA ALA A 122 0.84 2.57 27.92
C ALA A 122 0.72 1.68 26.66
N ILE A 123 1.71 0.83 26.38
CA ILE A 123 1.69 -0.12 25.25
C ILE A 123 0.50 -1.08 25.38
N LEU A 124 0.31 -1.68 26.56
CA LEU A 124 -0.80 -2.60 26.81
C LEU A 124 -2.16 -1.91 26.65
N ALA A 125 -2.29 -0.68 27.16
CA ALA A 125 -3.53 0.09 27.03
C ALA A 125 -3.84 0.43 25.57
N LEU A 126 -2.83 0.86 24.80
CA LEU A 126 -2.97 1.16 23.37
C LEU A 126 -3.33 -0.09 22.57
N GLU A 127 -2.71 -1.23 22.85
CA GLU A 127 -3.02 -2.49 22.17
C GLU A 127 -4.45 -2.97 22.47
N GLU A 128 -4.88 -2.90 23.74
CA GLU A 128 -6.22 -3.29 24.16
C GLU A 128 -7.29 -2.37 23.57
N ALA A 129 -7.07 -1.05 23.61
CA ALA A 129 -7.93 -0.06 22.99
C ALA A 129 -7.99 -0.24 21.46
N ARG A 130 -6.86 -0.51 20.79
CA ARG A 130 -6.80 -0.77 19.36
C ARG A 130 -7.55 -2.04 18.98
N LYS A 131 -7.42 -3.14 19.75
CA LYS A 131 -8.18 -4.38 19.55
C LYS A 131 -9.69 -4.12 19.63
N PHE A 132 -10.14 -3.35 20.63
CA PHE A 132 -11.54 -2.95 20.73
C PHE A 132 -11.96 -2.09 19.54
N ALA A 133 -11.19 -1.04 19.22
CA ALA A 133 -11.50 -0.12 18.13
C ALA A 133 -11.61 -0.87 16.79
N LEU A 134 -10.66 -1.72 16.44
CA LEU A 134 -10.69 -2.51 15.21
C LEU A 134 -11.87 -3.48 15.13
N ALA A 135 -12.27 -4.09 16.25
CA ALA A 135 -13.36 -5.06 16.28
C ALA A 135 -14.76 -4.41 16.28
N TRP A 136 -14.92 -3.27 16.97
CA TRP A 136 -16.24 -2.72 17.32
C TRP A 136 -16.49 -1.29 16.88
N CYS A 137 -15.45 -0.49 16.63
CA CYS A 137 -15.59 0.92 16.21
C CYS A 137 -15.25 1.13 14.74
N SER A 138 -14.25 0.40 14.24
CA SER A 138 -13.81 0.43 12.87
C SER A 138 -14.90 -0.13 11.98
N ASP A 139 -15.16 0.56 10.88
CA ASP A 139 -15.81 -0.09 9.76
C ASP A 139 -14.92 -1.22 9.27
N LYS A 140 -15.55 -2.35 8.91
CA LYS A 140 -14.82 -3.51 8.40
C LYS A 140 -13.89 -3.06 7.26
N TYR A 141 -12.74 -3.70 7.17
CA TYR A 141 -11.75 -3.60 6.07
C TYR A 141 -12.33 -4.17 4.75
N VAL A 142 -13.63 -3.95 4.51
CA VAL A 142 -14.52 -4.54 3.49
C VAL A 142 -13.98 -4.39 2.07
N TYR A 143 -13.16 -3.37 1.84
CA TYR A 143 -12.81 -2.95 0.49
C TYR A 143 -11.40 -3.39 0.08
N LEU A 144 -10.71 -4.20 0.88
CA LEU A 144 -9.35 -4.66 0.53
C LEU A 144 -9.15 -6.17 0.73
N SER A 145 -9.95 -6.79 1.60
CA SER A 145 -10.14 -8.23 1.67
C SER A 145 -11.64 -8.50 1.83
N THR A 146 -12.30 -8.90 0.74
CA THR A 146 -13.67 -9.45 0.71
C THR A 146 -14.80 -8.57 1.25
N ARG A 147 -15.81 -8.34 0.41
CA ARG A 147 -17.14 -7.84 0.80
C ARG A 147 -17.69 -8.64 2.00
N PRO A 148 -18.48 -8.05 2.93
CA PRO A 148 -19.29 -8.85 3.84
C PRO A 148 -20.29 -9.64 3.00
N GLU A 149 -20.43 -10.92 3.31
CA GLU A 149 -21.57 -11.71 2.87
C GLU A 149 -22.91 -11.08 3.34
N PRO A 150 -24.01 -11.34 2.62
CA PRO A 150 -25.34 -11.34 3.24
C PRO A 150 -25.42 -12.44 4.31
N GLU A 151 -26.13 -12.17 5.39
CA GLU A 151 -26.30 -13.08 6.52
C GLU A 151 -26.80 -14.47 6.06
N PRO A 152 -26.27 -15.59 6.59
CA PRO A 152 -26.88 -16.89 6.39
C PRO A 152 -28.25 -16.93 7.09
N GLU A 153 -29.28 -17.38 6.38
CA GLU A 153 -30.63 -17.57 6.92
C GLU A 153 -30.63 -18.51 8.14
N PRO A 154 -31.61 -18.35 9.06
CA PRO A 154 -31.53 -18.86 10.42
C PRO A 154 -32.04 -20.30 10.51
N GLU A 155 -31.16 -21.28 10.32
CA GLU A 155 -31.44 -22.68 10.71
C GLU A 155 -30.32 -23.28 11.56
N SER A 156 -30.01 -22.65 12.70
CA SER A 156 -29.45 -23.31 13.90
C SER A 156 -29.55 -22.38 15.11
N PRO A 157 -30.26 -22.74 16.19
CA PRO A 157 -30.39 -21.87 17.34
C PRO A 157 -29.05 -21.76 18.08
N ALA A 158 -28.61 -20.53 18.33
CA ALA A 158 -27.54 -20.11 19.26
C ALA A 158 -26.09 -19.91 18.74
N LEU A 159 -25.84 -19.81 17.43
CA LEU A 159 -24.48 -19.54 16.90
C LEU A 159 -24.49 -18.63 15.66
N SER A 160 -24.61 -17.31 15.80
CA SER A 160 -24.27 -16.36 14.71
C SER A 160 -24.18 -14.85 15.05
N ARG A 161 -23.94 -14.41 16.29
CA ARG A 161 -23.93 -12.95 16.60
C ARG A 161 -22.57 -12.23 16.66
N ASN A 162 -21.42 -12.90 16.54
CA ASN A 162 -20.13 -12.29 16.93
C ASN A 162 -19.07 -12.15 15.82
N GLU A 163 -19.43 -11.78 14.58
CA GLU A 163 -18.41 -11.53 13.53
C GLU A 163 -18.57 -10.27 12.69
N GLY A 164 -19.31 -9.31 13.23
CA GLY A 164 -19.10 -7.91 12.97
C GLY A 164 -19.54 -7.20 14.22
N GLY A 165 -18.77 -6.23 14.71
CA GLY A 165 -19.27 -5.40 15.78
C GLY A 165 -20.66 -4.89 15.42
N ASP A 166 -21.56 -4.88 16.40
CA ASP A 166 -22.96 -4.48 16.27
C ASP A 166 -23.09 -3.31 15.27
N PRO A 167 -23.58 -3.56 14.04
CA PRO A 167 -23.62 -2.54 13.00
C PRO A 167 -24.47 -1.33 13.44
N GLU A 168 -25.47 -1.59 14.27
CA GLU A 168 -26.34 -0.60 14.86
C GLU A 168 -25.54 0.30 15.82
N PHE A 169 -24.73 -0.29 16.71
CA PHE A 169 -23.82 0.46 17.59
C PHE A 169 -22.89 1.40 16.82
N ARG A 170 -22.23 0.92 15.77
CA ARG A 170 -21.31 1.74 14.96
C ARG A 170 -22.02 2.88 14.24
N SER A 171 -23.18 2.58 13.65
CA SER A 171 -23.98 3.58 12.95
C SER A 171 -24.51 4.65 13.91
N GLN A 172 -24.88 4.26 15.13
CA GLN A 172 -25.41 5.15 16.15
C GLN A 172 -24.34 6.07 16.75
N TYR A 173 -23.11 5.57 16.93
CA TYR A 173 -22.03 6.30 17.62
C TYR A 173 -20.81 6.58 16.72
N ARG A 174 -21.04 6.83 15.43
CA ARG A 174 -19.99 6.97 14.41
C ARG A 174 -18.96 8.07 14.71
N GLU A 175 -19.38 9.20 15.29
CA GLU A 175 -18.50 10.31 15.66
C GLU A 175 -17.58 9.92 16.83
N LEU A 176 -18.12 9.20 17.82
CA LEU A 176 -17.34 8.67 18.94
C LEU A 176 -16.34 7.62 18.47
N CYS A 177 -16.78 6.67 17.64
CA CYS A 177 -15.94 5.62 17.06
C CYS A 177 -14.74 6.22 16.29
N LEU A 178 -15.00 7.23 15.44
CA LEU A 178 -13.95 7.97 14.75
C LEU A 178 -13.00 8.67 15.74
N SER A 179 -13.54 9.28 16.79
CA SER A 179 -12.73 9.97 17.80
C SER A 179 -11.77 9.03 18.53
N PHE A 180 -12.20 7.79 18.84
CA PHE A 180 -11.35 6.80 19.50
C PHE A 180 -10.20 6.38 18.61
N GLY A 181 -10.47 6.10 17.32
CA GLY A 181 -9.44 5.73 16.36
C GLY A 181 -8.41 6.84 16.12
N VAL A 182 -8.88 8.07 15.87
CA VAL A 182 -7.98 9.22 15.65
C VAL A 182 -7.15 9.54 16.90
N MET A 183 -7.77 9.49 18.09
CA MET A 183 -7.04 9.73 19.34
C MET A 183 -6.01 8.63 19.59
N GLY A 184 -6.39 7.37 19.40
CA GLY A 184 -5.49 6.23 19.53
C GLY A 184 -4.26 6.33 18.63
N GLU A 185 -4.44 6.67 17.35
CA GLU A 185 -3.31 6.92 16.43
C GLU A 185 -2.43 8.09 16.87
N THR A 186 -3.06 9.14 17.39
CA THR A 186 -2.34 10.31 17.89
C THR A 186 -1.49 9.93 19.10
N LEU A 187 -2.02 9.13 20.02
CA LEU A 187 -1.32 8.63 21.20
C LEU A 187 -0.23 7.61 20.86
N ASP A 188 -0.49 6.67 19.95
CA ASP A 188 0.51 5.70 19.45
C ASP A 188 1.75 6.44 18.93
N ARG A 189 1.56 7.54 18.18
CA ARG A 189 2.67 8.35 17.65
C ARG A 189 3.45 9.09 18.72
N VAL A 190 2.80 9.55 19.79
CA VAL A 190 3.50 10.18 20.92
C VAL A 190 4.30 9.13 21.68
N CYS A 191 3.69 7.97 21.93
CA CYS A 191 4.30 6.83 22.61
C CYS A 191 5.53 6.30 21.87
N ALA A 192 5.46 6.11 20.54
CA ALA A 192 6.57 5.65 19.71
C ALA A 192 7.84 6.50 19.84
N ARG A 193 7.71 7.81 20.03
CA ARG A 193 8.85 8.75 20.12
C ARG A 193 9.51 8.78 21.48
N GLN A 194 8.75 8.54 22.54
CA GLN A 194 9.31 8.39 23.87
C GLN A 194 10.17 7.11 23.99
N MET A 195 10.14 6.24 22.98
CA MET A 195 10.69 4.89 22.97
C MET A 195 11.81 4.70 21.92
N GLU A 196 12.73 5.66 21.76
CA GLU A 196 13.95 5.43 20.97
C GLU A 196 14.90 4.45 21.70
N TRP A 197 14.71 3.16 21.43
CA TRP A 197 15.54 2.03 21.90
C TRP A 197 16.94 2.08 21.29
N SER A 198 17.81 2.94 21.81
CA SER A 198 19.15 3.19 21.25
C SER A 198 20.22 2.19 21.71
N SER A 199 19.96 1.35 22.71
CA SER A 199 20.99 0.53 23.37
C SER A 199 21.02 -0.97 23.01
N LEU A 200 20.05 -1.51 22.26
CA LEU A 200 19.98 -2.96 21.92
C LEU A 200 20.07 -3.29 20.41
N ARG A 201 20.34 -2.28 19.55
CA ARG A 201 20.38 -2.38 18.07
C ARG A 201 21.36 -3.39 17.43
N ASN A 202 22.11 -4.17 18.21
CA ASN A 202 23.20 -5.02 17.71
C ASN A 202 22.89 -6.53 17.65
N TYR A 203 21.67 -6.98 17.96
CA TYR A 203 21.29 -8.38 17.75
C TYR A 203 20.12 -8.51 16.76
N PRO A 204 20.28 -9.29 15.68
CA PRO A 204 19.15 -9.67 14.83
C PRO A 204 18.38 -10.76 15.57
N GLU A 205 17.39 -10.40 16.40
CA GLU A 205 16.54 -11.40 17.05
C GLU A 205 15.26 -11.67 16.24
N PRO A 206 14.90 -12.94 15.98
CA PRO A 206 13.80 -13.31 15.10
C PRO A 206 12.47 -13.64 15.82
N TYR A 207 12.17 -13.04 16.97
CA TYR A 207 10.97 -13.41 17.76
C TYR A 207 10.24 -12.20 18.35
N GLY A 208 8.90 -12.26 18.34
CA GLY A 208 7.99 -11.27 18.93
C GLY A 208 8.28 -11.02 20.42
N SER A 209 9.04 -9.96 20.67
CA SER A 209 9.32 -9.41 22.00
C SER A 209 8.38 -8.23 22.27
N TRP A 210 8.46 -7.64 23.47
CA TRP A 210 7.86 -6.33 23.78
C TRP A 210 8.28 -5.20 22.81
N GLU A 211 9.26 -5.48 21.94
CA GLU A 211 9.75 -4.64 20.85
C GLU A 211 9.07 -4.94 19.51
N ASP A 212 7.93 -5.63 19.49
CA ASP A 212 7.00 -5.62 18.36
C ASP A 212 6.86 -4.18 17.96
N HIS A 213 7.53 -3.82 16.86
CA HIS A 213 7.81 -2.43 16.53
C HIS A 213 6.51 -1.65 16.71
N ILE A 214 6.57 -0.53 17.43
CA ILE A 214 5.54 0.52 17.28
C ILE A 214 5.77 1.06 15.86
N ASP A 215 5.53 0.19 14.88
CA ASP A 215 5.65 0.46 13.47
C ASP A 215 4.51 1.39 13.17
N ASP A 216 4.85 2.45 12.46
CA ASP A 216 3.93 3.41 11.88
C ASP A 216 2.93 2.75 10.90
N SER A 217 2.89 1.42 10.79
CA SER A 217 1.93 0.64 10.02
C SER A 217 0.69 0.17 10.81
N ARG A 218 0.62 0.35 12.15
CA ARG A 218 -0.54 -0.06 12.95
C ARG A 218 -1.75 0.86 12.68
N SER A 219 -2.74 0.33 11.98
CA SER A 219 -4.01 1.03 11.72
C SER A 219 -4.96 0.93 12.92
N TRP A 220 -5.69 2.02 13.21
CA TRP A 220 -6.80 2.03 14.17
C TRP A 220 -8.17 1.81 13.51
N GLY A 221 -8.17 1.47 12.23
CA GLY A 221 -9.35 1.08 11.48
C GLY A 221 -9.78 2.10 10.42
N PHE A 222 -11.05 2.02 10.04
CA PHE A 222 -11.68 2.84 9.02
C PHE A 222 -12.96 3.49 9.51
N SER A 223 -13.37 4.55 8.81
CA SER A 223 -14.58 5.30 9.10
C SER A 223 -15.38 5.60 7.83
N ASN A 224 -16.60 5.06 7.79
CA ASN A 224 -17.60 5.36 6.76
C ASN A 224 -18.02 6.83 6.83
N LEU A 225 -17.99 7.47 8.01
CA LEU A 225 -18.23 8.90 8.14
C LEU A 225 -17.23 9.73 7.33
N LEU A 226 -15.93 9.38 7.38
CA LEU A 226 -14.91 10.06 6.57
C LEU A 226 -15.12 9.80 5.07
N ARG A 227 -15.52 8.56 4.71
CA ARG A 227 -15.85 8.20 3.33
C ARG A 227 -17.02 9.01 2.79
N GLU A 228 -18.13 9.07 3.52
CA GLU A 228 -19.32 9.85 3.16
C GLU A 228 -18.97 11.32 3.01
N ARG A 229 -18.16 11.84 3.94
CA ARG A 229 -17.66 13.21 3.87
C ARG A 229 -16.83 13.46 2.60
N MET A 230 -15.89 12.58 2.26
CA MET A 230 -15.12 12.70 1.02
C MET A 230 -16.04 12.65 -0.21
N MET A 231 -16.99 11.73 -0.25
CA MET A 231 -17.96 11.66 -1.36
C MET A 231 -18.78 12.94 -1.49
N GLY A 232 -19.22 13.52 -0.37
CA GLY A 232 -19.88 14.83 -0.33
C GLY A 232 -19.01 15.98 -0.80
N MET A 233 -17.68 15.84 -0.71
CA MET A 233 -16.69 16.80 -1.20
C MET A 233 -16.24 16.57 -2.65
N GLY A 234 -16.94 15.70 -3.40
CA GLY A 234 -16.72 15.46 -4.83
C GLY A 234 -15.77 14.30 -5.15
N TRP A 235 -15.24 13.59 -4.15
CA TRP A 235 -14.36 12.44 -4.39
C TRP A 235 -15.13 11.24 -4.96
N CYS A 236 -14.58 10.56 -5.96
CA CYS A 236 -15.21 9.35 -6.49
C CYS A 236 -15.00 8.12 -5.57
N ARG A 237 -15.90 7.14 -5.68
CA ARG A 237 -15.85 5.90 -4.88
C ARG A 237 -14.52 5.16 -4.96
N HIS A 238 -13.97 5.05 -6.17
CA HIS A 238 -12.69 4.40 -6.42
C HIS A 238 -11.52 5.13 -5.74
N GLU A 239 -11.48 6.45 -5.85
CA GLU A 239 -10.40 7.27 -5.26
C GLU A 239 -10.45 7.26 -3.74
N VAL A 240 -11.65 7.33 -3.14
CA VAL A 240 -11.78 7.20 -1.67
C VAL A 240 -11.20 5.86 -1.22
N ARG A 241 -11.55 4.76 -1.90
CA ARG A 241 -11.03 3.43 -1.59
C ARG A 241 -9.50 3.37 -1.73
N ARG A 242 -8.95 3.91 -2.82
CA ARG A 242 -7.51 3.97 -3.06
C ARG A 242 -6.80 4.73 -1.95
N ILE A 243 -7.27 5.93 -1.61
CA ILE A 243 -6.66 6.77 -0.57
C ILE A 243 -6.75 6.10 0.79
N SER A 244 -7.89 5.51 1.15
CA SER A 244 -8.01 4.73 2.38
C SER A 244 -7.01 3.58 2.43
N ALA A 245 -6.74 2.93 1.29
CA ALA A 245 -5.76 1.84 1.19
C ALA A 245 -4.31 2.30 1.26
N THR A 246 -3.97 3.45 0.65
CA THR A 246 -2.59 3.91 0.50
C THR A 246 -2.10 4.77 1.66
N THR A 247 -3.00 5.50 2.32
CA THR A 247 -2.66 6.39 3.43
C THR A 247 -2.51 5.62 4.74
N GLY A 248 -3.35 4.61 4.96
CA GLY A 248 -3.20 3.64 6.05
C GLY A 248 -3.60 4.09 7.47
N ASP A 249 -3.83 5.39 7.70
CA ASP A 249 -4.24 5.93 9.02
C ASP A 249 -5.43 6.92 8.95
N LEU A 250 -6.27 6.90 9.99
CA LEU A 250 -7.48 7.71 10.16
C LEU A 250 -7.17 9.20 10.28
N SER A 251 -6.07 9.59 10.90
CA SER A 251 -5.71 10.99 11.12
C SER A 251 -5.42 11.70 9.80
N SER A 252 -4.62 11.05 8.94
CA SER A 252 -4.36 11.50 7.58
C SER A 252 -5.63 11.49 6.73
N LEU A 253 -6.46 10.43 6.82
CA LEU A 253 -7.74 10.38 6.10
C LEU A 253 -8.72 11.46 6.58
N TYR A 254 -8.72 11.80 7.88
CA TYR A 254 -9.51 12.89 8.45
C TYR A 254 -9.11 14.22 7.80
N TYR A 255 -7.81 14.49 7.70
CA TYR A 255 -7.32 15.68 7.02
C TYR A 255 -7.72 15.69 5.55
N ILE A 256 -7.49 14.58 4.82
CA ILE A 256 -7.86 14.43 3.40
C ILE A 256 -9.39 14.58 3.18
N SER A 257 -10.22 14.18 4.15
CA SER A 257 -11.67 14.37 4.10
C SER A 257 -12.14 15.82 4.17
N SER A 258 -11.24 16.74 4.55
CA SER A 258 -11.53 18.17 4.61
C SER A 258 -11.26 18.93 3.30
N PHE A 259 -10.74 18.24 2.28
CA PHE A 259 -10.46 18.81 0.97
C PHE A 259 -11.62 18.63 0.01
N THR A 260 -11.93 19.69 -0.72
CA THR A 260 -12.73 19.58 -1.93
C THR A 260 -11.88 18.94 -3.02
N PHE A 261 -12.41 17.87 -3.64
CA PHE A 261 -11.80 17.29 -4.81
C PHE A 261 -12.03 18.24 -5.99
N GLN A 262 -10.94 18.79 -6.52
CA GLN A 262 -10.98 19.65 -7.70
C GLN A 262 -10.49 18.82 -8.88
N THR A 263 -11.36 18.61 -9.86
CA THR A 263 -10.97 18.08 -11.17
C THR A 263 -10.98 19.23 -12.18
N ALA A 264 -10.00 19.26 -13.06
CA ALA A 264 -9.97 20.24 -14.15
C ALA A 264 -11.19 20.15 -15.08
N THR A 265 -11.85 18.99 -15.13
CA THR A 265 -12.92 18.68 -16.08
C THR A 265 -14.33 18.76 -15.49
N GLY A 266 -14.50 19.00 -14.19
CA GLY A 266 -15.83 19.05 -13.55
C GLY A 266 -16.64 17.75 -13.71
N GLN A 267 -15.98 16.62 -13.96
CA GLN A 267 -16.61 15.36 -14.32
C GLN A 267 -17.52 14.83 -13.20
N ASN A 268 -18.67 14.27 -13.60
CA ASN A 268 -19.60 13.64 -12.66
C ASN A 268 -19.16 12.21 -12.31
N HIS A 269 -18.61 12.02 -11.12
CA HIS A 269 -18.14 10.73 -10.64
C HIS A 269 -19.19 9.85 -9.94
N SER A 270 -20.47 10.23 -9.95
CA SER A 270 -21.54 9.49 -9.25
C SER A 270 -21.73 8.03 -9.68
N ARG A 271 -21.38 7.71 -10.95
CA ARG A 271 -21.48 6.35 -11.51
C ARG A 271 -20.27 5.45 -11.20
N CYS A 272 -19.18 6.00 -10.67
CA CYS A 272 -17.99 5.22 -10.38
C CYS A 272 -18.27 4.16 -9.31
N VAL A 273 -17.62 3.01 -9.43
CA VAL A 273 -17.72 1.89 -8.47
C VAL A 273 -16.43 1.77 -7.69
N ASP A 274 -16.45 1.03 -6.58
CA ASP A 274 -15.29 0.86 -5.71
C ASP A 274 -14.10 0.22 -6.45
N ASP A 275 -14.37 -0.66 -7.41
CA ASP A 275 -13.32 -1.36 -8.17
C ASP A 275 -12.75 -0.53 -9.32
N GLN A 276 -13.48 0.47 -9.83
CA GLN A 276 -13.10 1.21 -11.03
C GLN A 276 -13.69 2.61 -11.09
N CYS A 277 -12.84 3.59 -11.39
CA CYS A 277 -13.29 4.89 -11.88
C CYS A 277 -13.82 4.72 -13.31
N LEU A 278 -15.12 4.95 -13.53
CA LEU A 278 -15.77 4.78 -14.84
C LEU A 278 -15.65 6.02 -15.74
N GLN A 279 -15.10 7.12 -15.23
CA GLN A 279 -14.84 8.27 -16.07
C GLN A 279 -13.62 8.00 -16.93
N ASN A 280 -13.78 8.19 -18.23
CA ASN A 280 -12.69 8.05 -19.18
C ASN A 280 -11.68 9.16 -18.87
N PRO A 281 -10.42 8.83 -18.53
CA PRO A 281 -9.44 9.88 -18.25
C PRO A 281 -9.22 10.79 -19.45
N TRP A 282 -9.66 10.43 -20.66
CA TRP A 282 -9.51 11.18 -21.92
C TRP A 282 -10.70 12.09 -22.27
N ASP A 283 -11.86 11.95 -21.61
CA ASP A 283 -13.04 12.74 -21.96
C ASP A 283 -12.98 14.13 -21.32
N GLY A 284 -13.00 15.19 -22.13
CA GLY A 284 -13.12 16.58 -21.64
C GLY A 284 -11.83 17.37 -21.49
N PHE A 285 -10.72 16.90 -22.04
CA PHE A 285 -9.44 17.61 -22.02
C PHE A 285 -9.25 18.44 -23.29
N SER A 286 -8.89 19.72 -23.14
CA SER A 286 -8.58 20.57 -24.29
C SER A 286 -7.29 20.10 -24.97
N VAL A 287 -7.29 20.08 -26.30
CA VAL A 287 -6.09 19.82 -27.10
C VAL A 287 -5.09 21.00 -26.96
N HIS A 288 -5.59 22.21 -26.70
CA HIS A 288 -4.81 23.44 -26.58
C HIS A 288 -4.57 23.84 -25.13
N SER A 289 -3.55 24.67 -24.89
CA SER A 289 -3.35 25.28 -23.58
C SER A 289 -4.46 26.29 -23.26
N ASP A 290 -4.76 26.49 -21.98
CA ASP A 290 -5.81 27.42 -21.50
C ASP A 290 -5.65 28.87 -22.02
N ASN A 291 -4.42 29.28 -22.38
CA ASN A 291 -4.11 30.60 -22.92
C ASN A 291 -3.86 30.59 -24.45
N CYS A 292 -4.51 29.70 -25.19
CA CYS A 292 -4.37 29.65 -26.65
C CYS A 292 -5.29 30.69 -27.29
N ASP A 293 -4.70 31.71 -27.93
CA ASP A 293 -5.46 32.82 -28.52
C ASP A 293 -6.28 32.42 -29.77
N ASP A 294 -5.89 31.34 -30.45
CA ASP A 294 -6.60 30.79 -31.62
C ASP A 294 -6.52 29.25 -31.65
N GLU A 295 -7.56 28.57 -31.14
CA GLU A 295 -7.63 27.10 -31.14
C GLU A 295 -7.74 26.50 -32.54
N ASN A 296 -8.30 27.23 -33.52
CA ASN A 296 -8.51 26.71 -34.88
C ASN A 296 -7.30 26.98 -35.80
N GLY A 297 -6.46 27.96 -35.48
CA GLY A 297 -5.24 28.32 -36.23
C GLY A 297 -3.92 27.93 -35.57
N CYS A 298 -3.94 27.21 -34.43
CA CYS A 298 -2.71 26.83 -33.74
C CYS A 298 -2.03 25.63 -34.41
N ASP A 299 -0.93 25.91 -35.12
CA ASP A 299 -0.10 24.90 -35.79
C ASP A 299 0.30 23.74 -34.87
N ARG A 300 0.31 22.54 -35.44
CA ARG A 300 0.91 21.36 -34.81
C ARG A 300 2.32 21.15 -35.34
N LEU A 301 3.24 20.86 -34.44
CA LEU A 301 4.64 20.70 -34.76
C LEU A 301 5.06 19.24 -34.58
N LEU A 302 5.83 18.75 -35.55
CA LEU A 302 6.48 17.45 -35.57
C LEU A 302 7.99 17.64 -35.72
N PRO A 303 8.82 16.78 -35.10
CA PRO A 303 10.24 16.74 -35.41
C PRO A 303 10.46 16.15 -36.81
N ASP A 304 11.65 16.38 -37.38
CA ASP A 304 12.09 15.70 -38.59
C ASP A 304 12.15 14.18 -38.35
N GLU A 305 11.30 13.44 -39.05
CA GLU A 305 11.14 12.00 -38.83
C GLU A 305 12.38 11.20 -39.23
N THR A 306 13.06 11.62 -40.30
CA THR A 306 14.24 10.92 -40.83
C THR A 306 15.40 11.04 -39.85
N GLU A 307 15.61 12.25 -39.32
CA GLU A 307 16.65 12.50 -38.32
C GLU A 307 16.31 11.86 -36.97
N LEU A 308 15.04 11.88 -36.56
CA LEU A 308 14.57 11.17 -35.36
C LEU A 308 14.90 9.68 -35.42
N MET A 309 14.58 9.03 -36.54
CA MET A 309 14.88 7.61 -36.77
C MET A 309 16.39 7.37 -36.75
N ARG A 310 17.19 8.22 -37.40
CA ARG A 310 18.66 8.12 -37.42
C ARG A 310 19.25 8.15 -36.02
N ILE A 311 18.82 9.08 -35.18
CA ILE A 311 19.29 9.25 -33.79
C ILE A 311 18.99 7.99 -32.96
N ILE A 312 17.75 7.48 -33.03
CA ILE A 312 17.34 6.28 -32.27
C ILE A 312 18.08 5.03 -32.75
N GLN A 313 18.26 4.87 -34.06
CA GLN A 313 19.03 3.76 -34.65
C GLN A 313 20.51 3.79 -34.22
N ALA A 314 21.08 4.98 -34.02
CA ALA A 314 22.42 5.16 -33.47
C ALA A 314 22.51 4.82 -31.96
N GLY A 315 21.37 4.63 -31.27
CA GLY A 315 21.32 4.44 -29.81
C GLY A 315 21.46 5.74 -29.02
N ASN A 316 21.33 6.90 -29.68
CA ASN A 316 21.35 8.22 -29.06
C ASN A 316 19.93 8.65 -28.66
N ILE A 317 19.83 9.57 -27.70
CA ILE A 317 18.53 10.08 -27.24
C ILE A 317 18.18 11.32 -28.09
N PRO A 318 17.03 11.33 -28.79
CA PRO A 318 16.57 12.50 -29.52
C PRO A 318 16.08 13.58 -28.55
N LEU A 319 16.46 14.82 -28.77
CA LEU A 319 16.18 15.95 -27.90
C LEU A 319 15.60 17.12 -28.69
N LEU A 320 14.60 17.78 -28.14
CA LEU A 320 13.91 18.90 -28.75
C LEU A 320 14.34 20.22 -28.12
N ARG A 321 14.50 21.25 -28.95
CA ARG A 321 14.59 22.65 -28.53
C ARG A 321 13.50 23.45 -29.23
N LEU A 322 13.02 24.49 -28.55
CA LEU A 322 12.17 25.50 -29.16
C LEU A 322 13.02 26.73 -29.44
N ASP A 323 13.04 27.18 -30.69
CA ASP A 323 13.64 28.47 -31.01
C ASP A 323 12.77 29.64 -30.48
N ASN A 324 13.23 30.87 -30.73
CA ASN A 324 12.50 32.08 -30.33
C ASN A 324 11.13 32.20 -31.02
N GLU A 325 10.98 31.58 -32.18
CA GLU A 325 9.75 31.53 -32.98
C GLU A 325 8.89 30.30 -32.64
N THR A 326 9.28 29.51 -31.62
CA THR A 326 8.63 28.26 -31.16
C THR A 326 8.63 27.11 -32.18
N ASN A 327 9.53 27.10 -33.16
CA ASN A 327 9.74 25.95 -34.02
C ASN A 327 10.58 24.88 -33.32
N LEU A 328 10.35 23.61 -33.67
CA LEU A 328 11.07 22.47 -33.10
C LEU A 328 12.41 22.27 -33.81
N ILE A 329 13.49 22.28 -33.03
CA ILE A 329 14.83 21.89 -33.46
C ILE A 329 15.15 20.54 -32.82
N LEU A 330 15.47 19.55 -33.63
CA LEU A 330 15.90 18.23 -33.18
C LEU A 330 17.42 18.21 -32.99
N THR A 331 17.86 17.66 -31.86
CA THR A 331 19.25 17.51 -31.43
C THR A 331 19.44 16.11 -30.87
N GLU A 332 20.69 15.68 -30.63
CA GLU A 332 20.98 14.35 -30.08
C GLU A 332 21.81 14.42 -28.80
N TYR A 333 21.53 13.49 -27.88
CA TYR A 333 22.35 13.21 -26.72
C TYR A 333 23.04 11.85 -26.88
N VAL A 334 24.37 11.88 -26.94
CA VAL A 334 25.19 10.68 -27.22
C VAL A 334 25.35 9.84 -25.95
N THR A 335 24.79 8.62 -25.94
CA THR A 335 24.77 7.74 -24.77
C THR A 335 26.10 7.01 -24.53
N GLY A 336 26.94 6.87 -25.57
CA GLY A 336 28.15 6.04 -25.61
C GLY A 336 29.39 6.55 -24.86
N GLN A 337 29.33 7.67 -24.13
CA GLN A 337 30.44 8.12 -23.29
C GLN A 337 30.46 7.38 -21.94
N THR A 338 31.03 6.18 -21.90
CA THR A 338 31.50 5.59 -20.64
C THR A 338 32.75 6.34 -20.17
N HIS A 339 32.71 6.95 -18.99
CA HIS A 339 33.92 7.26 -18.22
C HIS A 339 34.64 5.94 -17.87
N ASN A 340 35.33 5.34 -18.83
CA ASN A 340 36.24 4.24 -18.56
C ASN A 340 37.45 4.84 -17.83
N GLY A 341 37.63 4.43 -16.57
CA GLY A 341 38.74 4.80 -15.71
C GLY A 341 40.10 4.28 -16.20
N ARG A 342 40.55 4.73 -17.37
CA ARG A 342 41.96 4.69 -17.76
C ARG A 342 42.43 6.11 -18.02
N SER A 343 43.16 6.62 -17.03
CA SER A 343 44.01 7.79 -17.14
C SER A 343 44.88 7.68 -18.40
N GLY A 344 44.92 8.75 -19.19
CA GLY A 344 45.80 8.88 -20.35
C GLY A 344 45.09 9.00 -21.69
N VAL A 345 44.41 10.12 -21.90
CA VAL A 345 44.57 11.08 -23.03
C VAL A 345 43.30 11.94 -23.02
N ALA A 346 43.40 13.10 -22.36
CA ALA A 346 42.36 14.13 -22.40
C ALA A 346 42.35 14.76 -23.81
N ALA A 347 41.58 14.19 -24.72
CA ALA A 347 41.03 14.97 -25.82
C ALA A 347 39.94 15.86 -25.20
N ALA A 348 40.10 17.18 -25.34
CA ALA A 348 39.12 18.18 -24.92
C ALA A 348 37.80 17.94 -25.64
N ILE A 349 36.84 17.30 -24.96
CA ILE A 349 35.48 17.10 -25.42
C ILE A 349 34.62 17.81 -24.37
N GLY A 350 33.91 18.86 -24.78
CA GLY A 350 33.09 19.67 -23.88
C GLY A 350 32.04 18.82 -23.15
N GLU A 351 31.74 19.19 -21.90
CA GLU A 351 30.65 18.58 -21.14
C GLU A 351 29.37 18.61 -21.98
N GLN A 352 28.76 17.43 -22.20
CA GLN A 352 27.43 17.39 -22.82
C GLN A 352 26.44 18.13 -21.93
N GLU A 353 25.70 19.06 -22.53
CA GLU A 353 24.63 19.79 -21.86
C GLU A 353 23.55 18.82 -21.36
N GLY A 354 23.02 19.07 -20.16
CA GLY A 354 21.93 18.29 -19.60
C GLY A 354 20.64 18.44 -20.41
N PHE A 355 19.65 17.59 -20.14
CA PHE A 355 18.32 17.70 -20.76
C PHE A 355 17.21 17.42 -19.75
N VAL A 356 15.99 17.84 -20.08
CA VAL A 356 14.80 17.60 -19.27
C VAL A 356 13.94 16.52 -19.91
N ALA A 357 13.52 15.51 -19.17
CA ALA A 357 12.50 14.58 -19.66
C ALA A 357 11.12 15.03 -19.16
N ILE A 358 10.16 15.15 -20.07
CA ILE A 358 8.77 15.50 -19.73
C ILE A 358 8.01 14.21 -19.42
N SER A 359 7.52 14.13 -18.19
CA SER A 359 6.62 13.07 -17.72
C SER A 359 5.21 13.65 -17.64
N HIS A 360 4.25 13.04 -18.32
CA HIS A 360 2.93 13.64 -18.44
C HIS A 360 1.82 12.58 -18.46
N VAL A 361 0.62 13.04 -18.12
CA VAL A 361 -0.59 12.24 -18.20
C VAL A 361 -1.11 12.34 -19.63
N TRP A 362 -1.00 11.29 -20.45
CA TRP A 362 -1.40 11.31 -21.88
C TRP A 362 -2.80 11.90 -22.12
N SER A 363 -3.71 11.70 -21.16
CA SER A 363 -5.07 12.21 -21.30
C SER A 363 -5.21 13.72 -21.12
N ASP A 364 -4.19 14.40 -20.61
CA ASP A 364 -4.17 15.85 -20.46
C ASP A 364 -3.88 16.56 -21.83
N GLY A 365 -4.16 15.89 -22.95
CA GLY A 365 -3.99 16.42 -24.31
C GLY A 365 -2.56 16.42 -24.84
N LEU A 366 -1.62 15.80 -24.12
CA LEU A 366 -0.21 15.67 -24.52
C LEU A 366 0.13 14.26 -25.03
N GLY A 367 -0.81 13.32 -25.01
CA GLY A 367 -0.60 11.93 -25.46
C GLY A 367 -0.24 11.79 -26.94
N PRO A 368 0.07 10.57 -27.40
CA PRO A 368 0.42 10.34 -28.80
C PRO A 368 -0.74 10.79 -29.68
N SER A 369 -0.51 11.85 -30.44
CA SER A 369 -1.31 12.17 -31.60
C SER A 369 -1.17 11.02 -32.59
N ASP A 370 -2.18 10.83 -33.45
CA ASP A 370 -2.19 9.80 -34.51
C ASP A 370 -1.14 10.08 -35.61
N GLY A 371 0.04 10.57 -35.24
CA GLY A 371 1.08 11.12 -36.12
C GLY A 371 1.00 12.63 -36.32
N GLU A 372 0.06 13.34 -35.69
CA GLU A 372 -0.22 14.75 -36.01
C GLU A 372 0.63 15.79 -35.24
N GLY A 373 1.57 15.37 -34.39
CA GLY A 373 2.39 16.27 -33.57
C GLY A 373 1.65 16.92 -32.40
N LEU A 374 2.28 17.90 -31.75
CA LEU A 374 1.72 18.64 -30.62
C LEU A 374 1.44 20.11 -31.01
N PRO A 375 0.35 20.74 -30.51
CA PRO A 375 0.08 22.15 -30.76
C PRO A 375 1.21 23.07 -30.25
N ARG A 376 1.53 24.10 -31.02
CA ARG A 376 2.57 25.10 -30.69
C ARG A 376 2.35 25.73 -29.31
N CYS A 377 1.10 26.01 -28.93
CA CYS A 377 0.76 26.57 -27.62
C CYS A 377 1.12 25.63 -26.44
N ARG A 378 1.02 24.31 -26.63
CA ARG A 378 1.42 23.31 -25.63
C ARG A 378 2.92 23.28 -25.45
N LEU A 379 3.67 23.33 -26.55
CA LEU A 379 5.13 23.37 -26.53
C LEU A 379 5.66 24.65 -25.88
N ALA A 380 5.09 25.81 -26.24
CA ALA A 380 5.39 27.08 -25.58
C ALA A 380 5.12 27.00 -24.07
N ARG A 381 4.02 26.34 -23.65
CA ARG A 381 3.68 26.16 -22.25
C ARG A 381 4.66 25.27 -21.48
N ILE A 382 5.22 24.23 -22.11
CA ILE A 382 6.30 23.41 -21.53
C ILE A 382 7.53 24.28 -21.27
N ARG A 383 7.96 25.07 -22.25
CA ARG A 383 9.07 26.03 -22.09
C ARG A 383 8.81 26.99 -20.93
N ASP A 384 7.59 27.51 -20.81
CA ASP A 384 7.26 28.46 -19.74
C ASP A 384 7.15 27.78 -18.37
N ALA A 385 6.74 26.51 -18.30
CA ALA A 385 6.79 25.73 -17.07
C ALA A 385 8.23 25.55 -16.56
N LEU A 386 9.18 25.29 -17.45
CA LEU A 386 10.60 25.14 -17.10
C LEU A 386 11.24 26.43 -16.54
N LYS A 387 10.70 27.59 -16.91
CA LYS A 387 11.15 28.89 -16.38
C LYS A 387 10.64 29.19 -14.96
N LYS A 388 9.72 28.38 -14.42
CA LYS A 388 9.15 28.57 -13.08
C LYS A 388 10.07 28.09 -11.95
N GLU A 389 11.25 27.55 -12.24
CA GLU A 389 12.24 27.17 -11.21
C GLU A 389 13.09 28.38 -10.81
N PRO A 390 12.87 29.00 -9.64
CA PRO A 390 13.63 30.18 -9.23
C PRO A 390 15.10 29.84 -8.91
N GLU A 391 15.39 28.62 -8.47
CA GLU A 391 16.74 28.22 -8.03
C GLU A 391 17.63 27.75 -9.20
N GLU A 392 17.05 27.40 -10.35
CA GLU A 392 17.78 26.97 -11.56
C GLU A 392 17.25 27.67 -12.83
N PRO A 393 17.53 28.98 -13.03
CA PRO A 393 17.06 29.72 -14.21
C PRO A 393 17.50 29.12 -15.55
N GLY A 394 18.60 28.36 -15.54
CA GLY A 394 19.13 27.63 -16.70
C GLY A 394 18.20 26.52 -17.22
N LEU A 395 17.27 26.03 -16.40
CA LEU A 395 16.40 24.90 -16.72
C LEU A 395 15.52 25.16 -17.95
N GLY A 396 15.07 26.41 -18.12
CA GLY A 396 14.25 26.84 -19.26
C GLY A 396 14.97 26.87 -20.60
N PHE A 397 16.30 26.73 -20.62
CA PHE A 397 17.12 26.72 -21.83
C PHE A 397 17.59 25.33 -22.22
N LEU A 398 17.44 24.34 -21.33
CA LEU A 398 17.83 22.97 -21.63
C LEU A 398 16.92 22.37 -22.71
N PRO A 399 17.47 21.51 -23.58
CA PRO A 399 16.66 20.71 -24.47
C PRO A 399 15.79 19.74 -23.68
N PHE A 400 14.67 19.30 -24.26
CA PHE A 400 13.74 18.39 -23.60
C PHE A 400 13.38 17.17 -24.45
N TRP A 401 13.04 16.08 -23.78
CA TRP A 401 12.49 14.86 -24.38
C TRP A 401 11.02 14.72 -23.97
N ILE A 402 10.16 14.33 -24.91
CA ILE A 402 8.78 13.94 -24.63
C ILE A 402 8.39 12.76 -25.52
N ASP A 403 7.82 11.72 -24.93
CA ASP A 403 7.42 10.48 -25.59
C ASP A 403 6.52 10.71 -26.81
N SER A 404 5.56 11.63 -26.72
CA SER A 404 4.61 11.91 -27.80
C SER A 404 5.22 12.46 -29.09
N LEU A 405 6.45 12.99 -29.04
CA LEU A 405 7.18 13.48 -30.23
C LEU A 405 8.44 12.67 -30.52
N CYS A 406 9.04 12.05 -29.49
CA CYS A 406 10.33 11.38 -29.60
C CYS A 406 10.23 9.85 -29.79
N ILE A 407 9.02 9.30 -29.83
CA ILE A 407 8.77 7.88 -30.13
C ILE A 407 8.12 7.78 -31.53
N PRO A 408 8.83 7.22 -32.53
CA PRO A 408 8.31 7.11 -33.88
C PRO A 408 7.21 6.04 -34.00
N GLN A 409 6.44 6.10 -35.10
CA GLN A 409 5.37 5.14 -35.37
C GLN A 409 5.89 3.81 -35.96
N GLU A 410 7.04 3.82 -36.63
CA GLU A 410 7.63 2.60 -37.19
C GLU A 410 7.96 1.58 -36.08
N GLN A 411 7.35 0.40 -36.14
CA GLN A 411 7.32 -0.57 -35.04
C GLN A 411 8.70 -0.99 -34.53
N ASN A 412 9.67 -1.21 -35.42
CA ASN A 412 11.02 -1.65 -35.04
C ASN A 412 11.77 -0.56 -34.27
N ILE A 413 11.69 0.69 -34.76
CA ILE A 413 12.35 1.84 -34.14
C ILE A 413 11.61 2.22 -32.85
N ARG A 414 10.28 2.11 -32.84
CA ARG A 414 9.43 2.28 -31.66
C ARG A 414 9.85 1.34 -30.53
N ASN A 415 10.05 0.05 -30.81
CA ASN A 415 10.48 -0.92 -29.81
C ASN A 415 11.84 -0.53 -29.19
N ARG A 416 12.76 -0.05 -30.02
CA ARG A 416 14.07 0.45 -29.56
C ARG A 416 13.95 1.73 -28.73
N ALA A 417 13.13 2.69 -29.15
CA ALA A 417 12.82 3.89 -28.37
C ALA A 417 12.20 3.53 -27.01
N ILE A 418 11.25 2.58 -27.00
CA ILE A 418 10.65 2.04 -25.77
C ILE A 418 11.73 1.42 -24.89
N GLN A 419 12.69 0.66 -25.41
CA GLN A 419 13.79 0.08 -24.63
C GLN A 419 14.71 1.15 -24.02
N MET A 420 14.88 2.29 -24.69
CA MET A 420 15.75 3.39 -24.25
C MET A 420 15.15 4.31 -23.17
N MET A 421 13.82 4.29 -22.93
CA MET A 421 13.21 5.24 -21.97
C MET A 421 13.82 5.17 -20.55
N GLY A 422 14.36 4.02 -20.14
CA GLY A 422 15.04 3.88 -18.85
C GLY A 422 16.32 4.72 -18.77
N ASP A 423 17.11 4.72 -19.84
CA ASP A 423 18.27 5.60 -19.99
C ASP A 423 17.82 7.06 -20.05
N ILE A 424 16.73 7.36 -20.76
CA ILE A 424 16.21 8.73 -20.90
C ILE A 424 15.92 9.34 -19.52
N TYR A 425 15.07 8.71 -18.70
CA TYR A 425 14.72 9.26 -17.39
C TYR A 425 15.88 9.21 -16.39
N SER A 426 16.74 8.18 -16.45
CA SER A 426 17.87 8.06 -15.52
C SER A 426 19.03 9.01 -15.82
N ARG A 427 19.16 9.47 -17.07
CA ARG A 427 20.19 10.43 -17.52
C ARG A 427 19.71 11.88 -17.56
N ALA A 428 18.39 12.10 -17.58
CA ALA A 428 17.83 13.44 -17.53
C ALA A 428 18.36 14.22 -16.31
N HIS A 429 18.66 15.50 -16.52
CA HIS A 429 19.00 16.45 -15.44
C HIS A 429 17.86 16.52 -14.42
N THR A 430 16.63 16.61 -14.94
CA THR A 430 15.40 16.41 -14.18
C THR A 430 14.31 15.80 -15.05
N VAL A 431 13.37 15.13 -14.39
CA VAL A 431 12.05 14.83 -14.96
C VAL A 431 11.06 15.90 -14.50
N LEU A 432 10.39 16.55 -15.46
CA LEU A 432 9.31 17.50 -15.18
C LEU A 432 7.96 16.78 -15.29
N VAL A 433 7.22 16.73 -14.20
CA VAL A 433 5.88 16.15 -14.13
C VAL A 433 4.83 17.21 -14.43
N LEU A 434 4.03 16.93 -15.47
CA LEU A 434 2.89 17.72 -15.88
C LEU A 434 1.61 16.96 -15.54
N ASP A 435 0.88 17.45 -14.54
CA ASP A 435 -0.44 16.95 -14.13
C ASP A 435 -1.40 18.14 -14.02
N GLN A 436 -2.49 18.11 -14.79
CA GLN A 436 -3.40 19.26 -14.84
C GLN A 436 -4.06 19.57 -13.50
N ASN A 437 -4.31 18.58 -12.63
CA ASN A 437 -4.91 18.84 -11.32
C ASN A 437 -3.96 19.61 -10.40
N LEU A 438 -2.65 19.41 -10.53
CA LEU A 438 -1.64 20.18 -9.79
C LEU A 438 -1.60 21.64 -10.23
N ARG A 439 -1.89 21.92 -11.51
CA ARG A 439 -1.95 23.29 -12.05
C ARG A 439 -3.11 24.11 -11.52
N LEU A 440 -4.14 23.49 -10.96
CA LEU A 440 -5.23 24.17 -10.27
C LEU A 440 -4.86 24.57 -8.84
N THR A 441 -3.75 24.04 -8.33
CA THR A 441 -3.32 24.24 -6.96
C THR A 441 -2.11 25.18 -6.93
N SER A 442 -2.21 26.27 -6.16
CA SER A 442 -1.02 27.06 -5.82
C SER A 442 -0.14 26.28 -4.85
N ALA A 443 1.16 26.30 -5.07
CA ALA A 443 2.17 25.78 -4.16
C ALA A 443 2.85 26.89 -3.34
N ASN A 444 2.22 28.07 -3.24
CA ASN A 444 2.65 29.12 -2.34
C ASN A 444 2.47 28.66 -0.88
N PRO A 445 3.56 28.60 -0.08
CA PRO A 445 3.51 28.19 1.33
C PRO A 445 2.51 28.96 2.19
N ASP A 446 2.20 30.22 1.84
CA ASP A 446 1.25 31.05 2.57
C ASP A 446 -0.21 30.59 2.39
N THR A 447 -0.49 29.86 1.30
CA THR A 447 -1.85 29.44 0.90
C THR A 447 -2.04 27.92 0.94
N THR A 448 -0.98 27.16 0.71
CA THR A 448 -0.98 25.71 0.59
C THR A 448 0.24 25.17 1.31
N SER A 449 0.00 24.43 2.39
CA SER A 449 1.08 23.71 3.07
C SER A 449 1.76 22.74 2.10
N GLN A 450 3.06 22.50 2.25
CA GLN A 450 3.72 21.51 1.40
C GLN A 450 3.16 20.10 1.63
N LEU A 451 2.64 19.79 2.82
CA LEU A 451 1.97 18.52 3.07
C LEU A 451 0.75 18.35 2.14
N GLU A 452 -0.04 19.41 1.96
CA GLU A 452 -1.13 19.39 0.98
C GLU A 452 -0.60 19.22 -0.44
N ALA A 453 0.45 19.92 -0.85
CA ALA A 453 1.03 19.76 -2.19
C ALA A 453 1.37 18.28 -2.46
N ILE A 454 1.89 17.58 -1.45
CA ILE A 454 2.18 16.15 -1.51
C ILE A 454 0.90 15.31 -1.62
N ILE A 455 -0.12 15.59 -0.82
CA ILE A 455 -1.42 14.93 -0.93
C ILE A 455 -1.97 15.10 -2.35
N ARG A 456 -1.92 16.32 -2.91
CA ARG A 456 -2.39 16.62 -4.26
C ARG A 456 -1.63 15.81 -5.31
N ILE A 457 -0.32 15.64 -5.17
CA ILE A 457 0.49 14.74 -6.03
C ILE A 457 -0.01 13.29 -5.93
N ASN A 458 -0.17 12.76 -4.71
CA ASN A 458 -0.62 11.39 -4.47
C ASN A 458 -2.06 11.12 -4.95
N THR A 459 -2.90 12.16 -4.93
CA THR A 459 -4.28 12.12 -5.39
C THR A 459 -4.43 12.50 -6.86
N GLY A 460 -3.34 12.92 -7.51
CA GLY A 460 -3.29 13.31 -8.91
C GLY A 460 -3.27 12.13 -9.87
N SER A 461 -3.64 12.41 -11.12
CA SER A 461 -3.73 11.42 -12.20
C SER A 461 -2.38 10.76 -12.47
N TRP A 462 -1.28 11.49 -12.33
CA TRP A 462 0.07 10.99 -12.57
C TRP A 462 0.42 9.80 -11.67
N CYS A 463 0.06 9.83 -10.39
CA CYS A 463 0.33 8.73 -9.45
C CYS A 463 -0.49 7.46 -9.73
N THR A 464 -1.57 7.56 -10.50
CA THR A 464 -2.47 6.43 -10.81
C THR A 464 -2.09 5.67 -12.07
N ARG A 465 -1.14 6.16 -12.88
CA ARG A 465 -0.79 5.54 -14.16
C ARG A 465 0.33 4.52 -14.03
N MET A 466 0.26 3.44 -14.80
CA MET A 466 1.30 2.41 -14.78
C MET A 466 2.64 2.93 -15.31
N TRP A 467 2.63 3.58 -16.49
CA TRP A 467 3.83 4.01 -17.17
C TRP A 467 4.59 5.13 -16.46
N THR A 468 3.93 5.93 -15.61
CA THR A 468 4.58 6.99 -14.82
C THR A 468 5.44 6.44 -13.67
N LEU A 469 5.25 5.16 -13.27
CA LEU A 469 6.04 4.51 -12.23
C LEU A 469 7.54 4.47 -12.59
N PRO A 470 7.96 3.89 -13.73
CA PRO A 470 9.37 3.89 -14.12
C PRO A 470 9.92 5.31 -14.32
N GLU A 471 9.13 6.25 -14.82
CA GLU A 471 9.54 7.66 -14.98
C GLU A 471 9.90 8.25 -13.62
N GLY A 472 9.05 8.03 -12.60
CA GLY A 472 9.27 8.47 -11.24
C GLY A 472 10.30 7.66 -10.46
N VAL A 473 10.53 6.39 -10.76
CA VAL A 473 11.54 5.55 -10.06
C VAL A 473 12.93 5.74 -10.65
N GLN A 474 13.06 5.85 -11.96
CA GLN A 474 14.34 5.90 -12.64
C GLN A 474 14.96 7.30 -12.61
N ALA A 475 14.15 8.36 -12.53
CA ALA A 475 14.57 9.75 -12.43
C ALA A 475 15.51 10.03 -11.25
N ARG A 476 16.59 10.79 -11.49
CA ARG A 476 17.46 11.30 -10.41
C ARG A 476 16.79 12.43 -9.64
N ASN A 477 16.19 13.37 -10.36
CA ASN A 477 15.42 14.48 -9.81
C ASN A 477 14.04 14.50 -10.48
N VAL A 478 13.01 14.82 -9.69
CA VAL A 478 11.63 14.99 -10.16
C VAL A 478 11.13 16.35 -9.69
N HIS A 479 10.61 17.14 -10.62
CA HIS A 479 9.93 18.41 -10.34
C HIS A 479 8.46 18.31 -10.74
N PHE A 480 7.57 18.81 -9.90
CA PHE A 480 6.14 18.86 -10.16
C PHE A 480 5.72 20.29 -10.51
N GLU A 481 4.99 20.45 -11.61
CA GLU A 481 4.45 21.76 -11.99
C GLU A 481 3.14 22.06 -11.24
N PHE A 482 3.16 23.09 -10.40
CA PHE A 482 1.97 23.70 -9.80
C PHE A 482 1.57 24.98 -10.54
N ALA A 483 0.46 25.60 -10.13
CA ALA A 483 -0.05 26.82 -10.76
C ALA A 483 1.03 27.90 -10.92
N ASP A 484 1.78 28.14 -9.85
CA ASP A 484 2.65 29.30 -9.64
C ASP A 484 4.15 28.94 -9.56
N ARG A 485 4.51 27.69 -9.27
CA ARG A 485 5.92 27.28 -9.08
C ARG A 485 6.19 25.82 -9.44
N LEU A 486 7.47 25.47 -9.54
CA LEU A 486 7.91 24.08 -9.49
C LEU A 486 8.25 23.68 -8.05
N LEU A 487 7.93 22.44 -7.68
CA LEU A 487 8.37 21.83 -6.42
C LEU A 487 9.19 20.58 -6.73
N SER A 488 10.44 20.56 -6.25
CA SER A 488 11.32 19.40 -6.37
C SER A 488 10.98 18.34 -5.33
N ILE A 489 11.18 17.07 -5.66
CA ILE A 489 11.02 15.96 -4.71
C ILE A 489 11.94 16.10 -3.49
N LYS A 490 13.13 16.68 -3.66
CA LYS A 490 14.07 16.95 -2.57
C LYS A 490 13.49 17.95 -1.59
N HIS A 491 12.90 19.03 -2.10
CA HIS A 491 12.27 20.06 -1.29
C HIS A 491 11.11 19.49 -0.47
N LEU A 492 10.21 18.75 -1.14
CA LEU A 492 9.06 18.10 -0.49
C LEU A 492 9.51 17.09 0.59
N ARG A 493 10.56 16.31 0.33
CA ARG A 493 11.13 15.36 1.30
C ARG A 493 11.73 16.05 2.52
N SER A 494 12.46 17.14 2.33
CA SER A 494 13.03 17.93 3.44
C SER A 494 11.92 18.48 4.34
N HIS A 495 10.85 19.02 3.76
CA HIS A 495 9.70 19.49 4.52
C HIS A 495 9.00 18.33 5.25
N TYR A 496 8.73 17.22 4.57
CA TYR A 496 8.18 16.02 5.21
C TYR A 496 9.01 15.60 6.44
N LYS A 497 10.34 15.56 6.33
CA LYS A 497 11.22 15.23 7.46
C LYS A 497 11.10 16.25 8.59
N ALA A 498 11.00 17.53 8.30
CA ALA A 498 10.79 18.56 9.32
C ALA A 498 9.46 18.36 10.07
N VAL A 499 8.37 18.04 9.36
CA VAL A 499 7.06 17.74 9.98
C VAL A 499 7.09 16.45 10.79
N LYS A 500 7.69 15.39 10.24
CA LYS A 500 7.84 14.10 10.92
C LYS A 500 8.61 14.28 12.22
N HIS A 501 9.73 15.03 12.22
CA HIS A 501 10.64 15.16 13.36
C HIS A 501 10.25 16.21 14.40
N ASN A 502 9.28 17.08 14.11
CA ASN A 502 8.86 18.14 15.02
C ASN A 502 7.43 17.90 15.56
N PRO A 503 7.27 17.38 16.79
CA PRO A 503 5.94 17.20 17.41
C PRO A 503 5.13 18.49 17.57
N ARG A 504 5.80 19.66 17.59
CA ARG A 504 5.14 20.97 17.69
C ARG A 504 4.60 21.45 16.35
N HIS A 505 4.97 20.79 15.25
CA HIS A 505 4.49 21.15 13.94
C HIS A 505 2.99 20.84 13.84
N GLU A 506 2.22 21.79 13.33
CA GLU A 506 0.76 21.65 13.20
C GLU A 506 0.33 20.38 12.46
N TYR A 507 1.09 20.02 11.43
CA TYR A 507 0.85 18.85 10.58
C TYR A 507 1.49 17.56 11.10
N HIS A 508 2.09 17.56 12.29
CA HIS A 508 2.80 16.40 12.81
C HIS A 508 1.88 15.17 12.84
N HIS A 509 0.67 15.27 13.40
CA HIS A 509 -0.26 14.15 13.48
C HIS A 509 -0.94 13.78 12.14
N VAL A 510 -0.49 14.33 11.02
CA VAL A 510 -0.93 13.94 9.67
C VAL A 510 0.26 13.79 8.72
N TYR A 511 1.49 13.69 9.25
CA TYR A 511 2.71 13.68 8.44
C TYR A 511 2.73 12.53 7.42
N LYS A 512 2.04 11.40 7.72
CA LYS A 512 1.92 10.24 6.81
C LYS A 512 1.15 10.55 5.53
N ALA A 513 0.31 11.58 5.52
CA ALA A 513 -0.28 12.08 4.28
C ALA A 513 0.78 12.72 3.35
N GLY A 514 1.95 13.08 3.88
CA GLY A 514 3.05 13.78 3.21
C GLY A 514 4.10 12.91 2.54
N TRP A 515 3.81 11.65 2.22
CA TRP A 515 4.73 10.80 1.45
C TRP A 515 4.55 11.04 -0.06
N VAL A 516 5.42 11.82 -0.73
CA VAL A 516 5.33 12.07 -2.21
C VAL A 516 5.36 10.78 -3.01
N PHE A 517 6.04 9.79 -2.47
CA PHE A 517 6.13 8.44 -2.97
C PHE A 517 5.93 7.49 -1.80
N SER A 518 5.32 6.34 -2.05
CA SER A 518 5.25 5.31 -1.01
C SER A 518 6.68 4.90 -0.57
N PRO A 519 6.86 4.39 0.66
CA PRO A 519 8.14 3.86 1.10
C PRO A 519 8.75 2.86 0.10
N SER A 520 7.91 2.03 -0.54
CA SER A 520 8.32 1.11 -1.59
C SER A 520 8.96 1.79 -2.80
N ILE A 521 8.41 2.91 -3.27
CA ILE A 521 8.97 3.65 -4.40
C ILE A 521 10.32 4.27 -4.03
N PHE A 522 10.49 4.80 -2.80
CA PHE A 522 11.79 5.30 -2.34
C PHE A 522 12.86 4.20 -2.28
N ILE A 523 12.49 3.00 -1.84
CA ILE A 523 13.37 1.83 -1.84
C ILE A 523 13.78 1.49 -3.29
N LEU A 524 12.84 1.46 -4.23
CA LEU A 524 13.13 1.22 -5.66
C LEU A 524 14.02 2.31 -6.28
N ARG A 525 13.94 3.55 -5.79
CA ARG A 525 14.83 4.65 -6.21
C ARG A 525 16.27 4.48 -5.70
N GLY A 526 16.51 3.58 -4.75
CA GLY A 526 17.80 3.44 -4.04
C GLY A 526 18.01 4.52 -2.97
N GLU A 527 16.92 5.15 -2.52
CA GLU A 527 16.94 6.27 -1.58
C GLU A 527 16.49 5.82 -0.19
N ILE A 528 17.16 4.82 0.39
CA ILE A 528 16.84 4.33 1.74
C ILE A 528 17.14 5.45 2.75
N ASP A 529 16.14 5.85 3.54
CA ASP A 529 16.37 6.69 4.72
C ASP A 529 17.27 5.93 5.69
N ALA A 530 18.47 6.47 5.97
CA ALA A 530 19.42 5.96 6.95
C ALA A 530 18.86 5.86 8.40
N GLU A 531 17.61 6.27 8.61
CA GLU A 531 16.91 6.15 9.90
C GLU A 531 16.38 4.72 10.17
N GLY A 532 16.13 3.93 9.11
CA GLY A 532 15.64 2.54 9.23
C GLY A 532 16.72 1.46 9.18
N ALA A 533 17.95 1.80 8.76
CA ALA A 533 19.09 0.89 8.74
C ALA A 533 20.26 1.55 9.47
N SER A 534 20.66 0.94 10.59
CA SER A 534 21.81 1.29 11.42
C SER A 534 22.95 2.02 10.70
N GLY A 535 23.10 3.32 10.97
CA GLY A 535 24.40 3.95 11.24
C GLY A 535 25.53 3.81 10.22
N MET A 536 25.26 3.66 8.93
CA MET A 536 26.29 3.77 7.88
C MET A 536 26.05 5.03 7.05
N THR A 537 27.13 5.79 6.92
CA THR A 537 27.21 7.05 6.17
C THR A 537 26.56 6.92 4.79
N ALA A 538 25.74 7.91 4.43
CA ALA A 538 25.17 8.07 3.09
C ALA A 538 26.27 8.38 2.07
N THR A 539 27.09 7.37 1.77
CA THR A 539 27.78 7.31 0.50
C THR A 539 26.74 6.87 -0.52
N LYS A 540 26.65 7.58 -1.65
CA LYS A 540 25.85 7.17 -2.82
C LYS A 540 26.40 5.82 -3.31
N ALA A 541 25.99 4.73 -2.66
CA ALA A 541 26.24 3.40 -3.19
C ALA A 541 25.50 3.31 -4.55
N PRO A 542 26.12 2.74 -5.59
CA PRO A 542 25.40 2.43 -6.83
C PRO A 542 24.14 1.64 -6.47
N ARG A 543 23.03 1.86 -7.20
CA ARG A 543 21.77 1.12 -7.00
C ARG A 543 22.13 -0.36 -6.83
N PRO A 544 21.85 -1.00 -5.68
CA PRO A 544 21.98 -2.45 -5.61
C PRO A 544 21.11 -3.00 -6.74
N GLY A 545 21.65 -3.90 -7.55
CA GLY A 545 20.88 -4.57 -8.59
C GLY A 545 19.59 -5.15 -7.98
N PRO A 546 18.50 -5.27 -8.76
CA PRO A 546 17.23 -5.76 -8.24
C PRO A 546 17.45 -7.09 -7.49
N ASP A 547 17.11 -7.11 -6.21
CA ASP A 547 17.12 -8.31 -5.37
C ASP A 547 15.68 -8.80 -5.16
N CYS A 548 15.50 -10.00 -4.60
CA CYS A 548 14.16 -10.53 -4.32
C CYS A 548 13.31 -9.62 -3.42
N ARG A 549 13.90 -8.76 -2.58
CA ARG A 549 13.15 -7.78 -1.75
C ARG A 549 12.59 -6.63 -2.57
N SER A 550 13.33 -6.18 -3.59
CA SER A 550 12.85 -5.16 -4.53
C SER A 550 11.56 -5.59 -5.24
N ILE A 551 11.33 -6.89 -5.44
CA ILE A 551 10.11 -7.41 -6.08
C ILE A 551 8.87 -7.16 -5.21
N GLY A 552 8.96 -7.34 -3.90
CA GLY A 552 7.84 -7.04 -3.01
C GLY A 552 7.46 -5.55 -3.03
N HIS A 553 8.47 -4.67 -3.05
CA HIS A 553 8.26 -3.23 -3.19
C HIS A 553 7.74 -2.83 -4.57
N LEU A 554 8.18 -3.51 -5.63
CA LEU A 554 7.67 -3.33 -6.98
C LEU A 554 6.19 -3.73 -7.06
N TRP A 555 5.82 -4.90 -6.53
CA TRP A 555 4.43 -5.34 -6.46
C TRP A 555 3.55 -4.33 -5.71
N LEU A 556 4.00 -3.84 -4.55
CA LEU A 556 3.27 -2.80 -3.79
C LEU A 556 3.11 -1.51 -4.59
N SER A 557 4.15 -1.09 -5.32
CA SER A 557 4.16 0.14 -6.11
C SER A 557 3.25 0.06 -7.36
N MET A 558 2.93 -1.15 -7.82
CA MET A 558 1.98 -1.41 -8.91
C MET A 558 0.52 -1.42 -8.46
N GLN A 559 0.26 -1.56 -7.15
CA GLN A 559 -1.11 -1.52 -6.65
C GLN A 559 -1.73 -0.15 -6.93
N TRP A 560 -3.02 -0.15 -7.26
CA TRP A 560 -3.79 1.06 -7.58
C TRP A 560 -3.36 1.82 -8.84
N ARG A 561 -2.43 1.26 -9.62
CA ARG A 561 -2.12 1.77 -10.96
C ARG A 561 -3.12 1.28 -12.01
N GLN A 562 -3.23 2.04 -13.07
CA GLN A 562 -4.14 1.82 -14.19
C GLN A 562 -3.38 1.90 -15.52
N THR A 563 -3.85 1.14 -16.49
CA THR A 563 -3.35 1.14 -17.87
C THR A 563 -4.52 0.96 -18.85
N THR A 564 -4.44 1.63 -20.00
CA THR A 564 -5.34 1.41 -21.14
C THR A 564 -4.87 0.23 -22.00
N ARG A 565 -3.61 -0.19 -21.85
CA ARG A 565 -3.00 -1.28 -22.62
C ARG A 565 -2.42 -2.34 -21.67
N PRO A 566 -3.23 -3.34 -21.25
CA PRO A 566 -2.80 -4.36 -20.31
C PRO A 566 -1.61 -5.23 -20.77
N VAL A 567 -1.38 -5.35 -22.09
CA VAL A 567 -0.23 -6.10 -22.66
C VAL A 567 1.12 -5.43 -22.43
N ASP A 568 1.13 -4.18 -21.96
CA ASP A 568 2.33 -3.40 -21.66
C ASP A 568 2.78 -3.54 -20.20
N GLU A 569 1.99 -4.23 -19.36
CA GLU A 569 2.30 -4.42 -17.93
C GLU A 569 3.69 -5.01 -17.71
N THR A 570 4.01 -6.08 -18.44
CA THR A 570 5.29 -6.77 -18.33
C THR A 570 6.46 -5.95 -18.83
N LEU A 571 6.25 -5.00 -19.75
CA LEU A 571 7.29 -4.08 -20.22
C LEU A 571 7.68 -3.10 -19.12
N CYS A 572 6.68 -2.56 -18.41
CA CYS A 572 6.90 -1.68 -17.27
C CYS A 572 7.65 -2.40 -16.13
N LEU A 573 7.24 -3.63 -15.80
CA LEU A 573 7.91 -4.46 -14.79
C LEU A 573 9.34 -4.83 -15.19
N ALA A 574 9.53 -5.30 -16.43
CA ALA A 574 10.84 -5.66 -16.97
C ALA A 574 11.80 -4.47 -16.93
N ARG A 575 11.32 -3.26 -17.28
CA ARG A 575 12.11 -2.03 -17.18
C ARG A 575 12.60 -1.75 -15.75
N LEU A 576 11.73 -1.90 -14.76
CA LEU A 576 12.07 -1.62 -13.36
C LEU A 576 13.03 -2.66 -12.76
N LEU A 577 13.03 -3.88 -13.32
CA LEU A 577 13.93 -4.98 -12.95
C LEU A 577 15.15 -5.10 -13.88
N ASP A 578 15.36 -4.14 -14.79
CA ASP A 578 16.47 -4.15 -15.77
C ASP A 578 16.54 -5.46 -16.60
N LEU A 579 15.38 -6.00 -16.98
CA LEU A 579 15.23 -7.19 -17.82
C LEU A 579 15.12 -6.82 -19.30
N ASP A 580 15.41 -7.79 -20.17
CA ASP A 580 15.34 -7.61 -21.62
C ASP A 580 13.89 -7.46 -22.10
N GLN A 581 13.49 -6.23 -22.38
CA GLN A 581 12.16 -5.91 -22.90
C GLN A 581 11.95 -6.40 -24.34
N LEU A 582 13.02 -6.61 -25.13
CA LEU A 582 12.89 -7.06 -26.52
C LEU A 582 12.38 -8.50 -26.58
N ALA A 583 12.90 -9.38 -25.73
CA ALA A 583 12.40 -10.76 -25.61
C ALA A 583 10.88 -10.82 -25.32
N ILE A 584 10.37 -9.88 -24.50
CA ILE A 584 8.93 -9.76 -24.21
C ILE A 584 8.17 -9.18 -25.41
N LEU A 585 8.75 -8.23 -26.14
CA LEU A 585 8.15 -7.63 -27.33
C LEU A 585 8.05 -8.62 -28.50
N ASP A 586 9.02 -9.52 -28.63
CA ASP A 586 9.10 -10.57 -29.66
C ASP A 586 8.02 -11.65 -29.50
N CYS A 587 7.34 -11.71 -28.35
CA CYS A 587 6.19 -12.57 -28.17
C CYS A 587 5.07 -12.22 -29.17
N GLU A 588 4.71 -13.17 -30.02
CA GLU A 588 3.59 -13.04 -30.97
C GLU A 588 2.26 -13.48 -30.36
N GLY A 589 1.17 -12.83 -30.77
CA GLY A 589 -0.19 -13.16 -30.36
C GLY A 589 -1.12 -11.95 -30.42
N ARG A 590 -2.36 -12.11 -29.91
CA ARG A 590 -3.33 -11.00 -29.76
C ARG A 590 -4.10 -11.12 -28.46
N GLY A 591 -4.57 -9.97 -27.96
CA GLY A 591 -5.45 -9.89 -26.79
C GLY A 591 -4.87 -10.59 -25.56
N GLU A 592 -5.64 -11.49 -24.98
CA GLU A 592 -5.28 -12.14 -23.73
C GLU A 592 -4.16 -13.19 -23.85
N ASP A 593 -4.11 -13.90 -24.98
CA ASP A 593 -3.05 -14.90 -25.23
C ASP A 593 -1.68 -14.21 -25.26
N LEU A 594 -1.57 -13.08 -25.95
CA LEU A 594 -0.34 -12.26 -25.96
C LEU A 594 0.04 -11.82 -24.55
N LYS A 595 -0.92 -11.33 -23.75
CA LYS A 595 -0.67 -10.92 -22.36
C LYS A 595 -0.12 -12.07 -21.52
N ASN A 596 -0.74 -13.25 -21.62
CA ASN A 596 -0.30 -14.42 -20.86
C ASN A 596 1.11 -14.87 -21.27
N ARG A 597 1.41 -14.92 -22.58
CA ARG A 597 2.75 -15.26 -23.09
C ARG A 597 3.82 -14.29 -22.61
N ARG A 598 3.54 -12.98 -22.68
CA ARG A 598 4.44 -11.94 -22.18
C ARG A 598 4.67 -12.06 -20.68
N MET A 599 3.66 -12.47 -19.90
CA MET A 599 3.82 -12.70 -18.46
C MET A 599 4.70 -13.92 -18.19
N VAL A 600 4.55 -15.01 -18.96
CA VAL A 600 5.45 -16.18 -18.88
C VAL A 600 6.88 -15.77 -19.17
N GLU A 601 7.12 -15.07 -20.28
CA GLU A 601 8.45 -14.63 -20.69
C GLU A 601 9.09 -13.73 -19.62
N PHE A 602 8.32 -12.78 -19.09
CA PHE A 602 8.74 -11.95 -17.97
C PHE A 602 9.16 -12.76 -16.73
N LEU A 603 8.38 -13.77 -16.33
CA LEU A 603 8.70 -14.63 -15.18
C LEU A 603 9.96 -15.48 -15.42
N VAL A 604 10.19 -15.94 -16.64
CA VAL A 604 11.41 -16.67 -17.04
C VAL A 604 12.62 -15.75 -16.98
N LEU A 605 12.54 -14.54 -17.52
CA LEU A 605 13.61 -13.55 -17.43
C LEU A 605 13.90 -13.15 -15.98
N MET A 606 12.86 -13.01 -15.16
CA MET A 606 12.98 -12.70 -13.74
C MET A 606 13.69 -13.82 -12.98
N ASP A 607 13.36 -15.09 -13.22
CA ASP A 607 14.06 -16.25 -12.63
C ASP A 607 15.55 -16.27 -12.98
N GLN A 608 15.88 -15.98 -14.25
CA GLN A 608 17.26 -15.99 -14.74
C GLN A 608 18.14 -14.86 -14.17
N ARG A 609 17.56 -13.69 -13.84
CA ARG A 609 18.31 -12.48 -13.48
C ARG A 609 18.22 -12.12 -12.00
N VAL A 610 17.04 -12.25 -11.40
CA VAL A 610 16.72 -11.72 -10.06
C VAL A 610 16.30 -12.84 -9.10
N GLY A 611 15.72 -13.92 -9.62
CA GLY A 611 15.10 -14.98 -8.86
C GLY A 611 13.62 -14.70 -8.54
N ILE A 612 12.84 -15.76 -8.38
CA ILE A 612 11.43 -15.68 -8.05
C ILE A 612 11.24 -15.69 -6.52
N PRO A 613 10.55 -14.71 -5.91
CA PRO A 613 10.22 -14.77 -4.50
C PRO A 613 9.20 -15.90 -4.24
N PRO A 614 9.44 -16.78 -3.25
CA PRO A 614 8.53 -17.89 -2.96
C PRO A 614 7.14 -17.41 -2.53
N GLY A 615 7.05 -16.22 -1.93
CA GLY A 615 5.80 -15.60 -1.51
C GLY A 615 4.83 -15.27 -2.65
N MET A 616 5.29 -15.31 -3.91
CA MET A 616 4.46 -15.01 -5.08
C MET A 616 3.27 -15.98 -5.23
N VAL A 617 3.38 -17.21 -4.72
CA VAL A 617 2.28 -18.20 -4.75
C VAL A 617 1.03 -17.71 -3.98
N PHE A 618 1.21 -16.89 -2.95
CA PHE A 618 0.13 -16.36 -2.10
C PHE A 618 -0.52 -15.08 -2.66
N LEU A 619 -0.01 -14.54 -3.78
CA LEU A 619 -0.54 -13.29 -4.32
C LEU A 619 -2.00 -13.41 -4.76
N PRO A 620 -2.79 -12.34 -4.57
CA PRO A 620 -4.21 -12.29 -4.89
C PRO A 620 -4.49 -12.35 -6.38
N GLY A 621 -5.76 -12.63 -6.68
CA GLY A 621 -6.35 -12.48 -8.01
C GLY A 621 -6.22 -13.71 -8.89
N PRO A 622 -6.74 -13.65 -10.13
CA PRO A 622 -6.71 -14.77 -11.05
C PRO A 622 -5.28 -15.22 -11.34
N LYS A 623 -5.06 -16.53 -11.28
CA LYS A 623 -3.77 -17.13 -11.63
C LYS A 623 -3.60 -17.27 -13.14
N LEU A 624 -2.36 -17.36 -13.60
CA LEU A 624 -2.05 -17.47 -15.03
C LEU A 624 -2.57 -18.82 -15.58
N PRO A 625 -3.40 -18.84 -16.64
CA PRO A 625 -3.95 -20.07 -17.19
C PRO A 625 -2.95 -20.76 -18.14
N VAL A 626 -1.69 -20.86 -17.73
CA VAL A 626 -0.61 -21.50 -18.50
C VAL A 626 0.00 -22.60 -17.64
N ARG A 627 0.14 -23.78 -18.23
CA ARG A 627 0.67 -24.97 -17.56
C ARG A 627 2.05 -24.72 -16.97
N GLY A 628 2.25 -25.05 -15.70
CA GLY A 628 3.49 -24.83 -14.97
C GLY A 628 3.65 -23.42 -14.40
N PHE A 629 2.70 -22.52 -14.67
CA PHE A 629 2.69 -21.13 -14.21
C PHE A 629 1.40 -20.74 -13.48
N ALA A 630 0.47 -21.67 -13.22
CA ALA A 630 -0.79 -21.36 -12.53
C ALA A 630 -0.62 -21.08 -11.02
N TRP A 631 0.62 -21.01 -10.53
CA TRP A 631 0.98 -20.48 -9.22
C TRP A 631 1.10 -18.93 -9.24
N ALA A 632 1.42 -18.33 -10.38
CA ALA A 632 1.68 -16.91 -10.55
C ALA A 632 0.39 -16.11 -10.81
N PRO A 633 0.28 -14.85 -10.35
CA PRO A 633 -0.84 -14.00 -10.72
C PRO A 633 -0.79 -13.64 -12.22
N ARG A 634 -1.97 -13.54 -12.85
CA ARG A 634 -2.11 -13.11 -14.26
C ARG A 634 -1.81 -11.62 -14.46
N SER A 635 -1.87 -10.83 -13.40
CA SER A 635 -1.53 -9.41 -13.36
C SER A 635 -1.12 -9.04 -11.95
N TRP A 636 -0.14 -8.15 -11.82
CA TRP A 636 0.33 -7.61 -10.56
C TRP A 636 -0.55 -6.43 -10.11
N MET A 637 -1.35 -5.82 -11.00
CA MET A 637 -2.25 -4.70 -10.68
C MET A 637 -3.59 -5.15 -10.06
N THR A 638 -3.52 -5.87 -8.95
CA THR A 638 -4.71 -6.45 -8.30
C THR A 638 -5.51 -5.45 -7.45
N ARG A 639 -4.98 -4.23 -7.24
CA ARG A 639 -5.58 -3.17 -6.41
C ARG A 639 -5.83 -3.63 -4.97
N ARG A 640 -4.87 -4.38 -4.44
CA ARG A 640 -4.90 -4.91 -3.08
C ARG A 640 -3.95 -4.11 -2.20
N SER A 641 -4.26 -4.06 -0.91
CA SER A 641 -3.33 -3.57 0.11
C SER A 641 -2.36 -4.68 0.50
N ARG A 642 -1.48 -4.39 1.45
CA ARG A 642 -0.62 -5.39 2.08
C ARG A 642 -1.50 -6.47 2.74
N ASP A 643 -1.46 -7.70 2.23
CA ASP A 643 -2.08 -8.86 2.88
C ASP A 643 -1.33 -9.17 4.19
N ALA A 644 -2.06 -9.63 5.21
CA ALA A 644 -1.44 -9.96 6.51
C ALA A 644 -0.43 -11.11 6.35
N GLY A 645 0.75 -10.95 6.95
CA GLY A 645 1.92 -11.78 6.72
C GLY A 645 2.86 -11.31 5.59
N ALA A 646 2.42 -10.37 4.75
CA ALA A 646 3.24 -9.70 3.74
C ALA A 646 4.21 -10.64 2.99
N PRO A 647 3.71 -11.70 2.33
CA PRO A 647 4.53 -12.85 1.92
C PRO A 647 5.67 -12.50 0.96
N LEU A 648 5.56 -11.41 0.18
CA LEU A 648 6.64 -10.90 -0.68
C LEU A 648 7.70 -10.06 0.04
N LEU A 649 7.38 -9.56 1.23
CA LEU A 649 8.28 -8.75 2.07
C LEU A 649 8.80 -9.52 3.28
N ALA A 650 8.42 -10.80 3.43
CA ALA A 650 8.89 -11.64 4.51
C ALA A 650 10.43 -11.74 4.46
N THR A 651 11.07 -11.64 5.63
CA THR A 651 12.52 -11.62 5.79
C THR A 651 13.18 -12.99 5.60
N ASP A 652 12.40 -14.09 5.62
CA ASP A 652 12.92 -15.43 5.36
C ASP A 652 13.14 -15.64 3.85
N GLN A 653 14.39 -15.45 3.41
CA GLN A 653 14.83 -15.46 2.01
C GLN A 653 15.08 -16.88 1.46
N ARG A 654 14.16 -17.82 1.68
CA ARG A 654 14.29 -19.14 1.04
C ARG A 654 14.13 -18.99 -0.47
N MET A 655 15.01 -19.63 -1.22
CA MET A 655 14.94 -19.59 -2.68
C MET A 655 13.77 -20.42 -3.19
N SER A 656 13.12 -19.93 -4.24
CA SER A 656 12.25 -20.76 -5.06
C SER A 656 13.00 -21.23 -6.31
N PHE A 657 12.52 -22.29 -6.94
CA PHE A 657 13.10 -22.80 -8.19
C PHE A 657 11.99 -22.99 -9.22
N LEU A 658 12.08 -22.28 -10.34
CA LEU A 658 11.18 -22.49 -11.46
C LEU A 658 11.50 -23.84 -12.14
N THR A 659 10.47 -24.65 -12.34
CA THR A 659 10.57 -25.91 -13.09
C THR A 659 9.63 -25.87 -14.29
N LEU A 660 9.83 -26.76 -15.26
CA LEU A 660 8.91 -26.92 -16.41
C LEU A 660 7.47 -27.28 -16.01
N ARG A 661 7.23 -27.61 -14.74
CA ARG A 661 5.97 -28.15 -14.24
C ARG A 661 5.47 -27.42 -13.00
N GLY A 662 5.99 -26.24 -12.68
CA GLY A 662 5.56 -25.49 -11.49
C GLY A 662 6.71 -24.81 -10.75
N LEU A 663 6.37 -24.10 -9.67
CA LEU A 663 7.35 -23.42 -8.82
C LEU A 663 7.63 -24.24 -7.57
N GLN A 664 8.89 -24.58 -7.33
CA GLN A 664 9.32 -25.21 -6.09
C GLN A 664 9.52 -24.16 -5.00
N VAL A 665 8.83 -24.30 -3.87
CA VAL A 665 8.92 -23.42 -2.69
C VAL A 665 9.09 -24.23 -1.41
N GLN A 666 9.51 -23.57 -0.32
CA GLN A 666 9.62 -24.14 1.02
C GLN A 666 8.75 -23.33 1.97
N TYR A 667 7.78 -23.99 2.61
CA TYR A 667 6.87 -23.37 3.57
C TYR A 667 6.32 -24.43 4.51
N PRO A 668 5.96 -24.08 5.76
CA PRO A 668 5.23 -25.00 6.61
C PRO A 668 3.84 -25.28 6.02
N GLY A 669 3.28 -26.43 6.37
CA GLY A 669 1.93 -26.77 5.98
C GLY A 669 1.21 -27.63 6.98
N VAL A 670 -0.08 -27.80 6.73
CA VAL A 670 -0.99 -28.63 7.54
C VAL A 670 -1.68 -29.59 6.59
N GLN A 671 -1.50 -30.89 6.81
CA GLN A 671 -2.30 -31.91 6.15
C GLN A 671 -3.66 -31.99 6.83
N LEU A 672 -4.74 -31.92 6.05
CA LEU A 672 -6.10 -31.95 6.55
C LEU A 672 -6.67 -33.36 6.43
N ASN A 673 -7.39 -33.78 7.46
CA ASN A 673 -8.19 -35.01 7.48
C ASN A 673 -9.66 -34.60 7.50
N PRO A 674 -10.32 -34.51 6.32
CA PRO A 674 -11.70 -34.05 6.22
C PRO A 674 -12.67 -34.97 6.97
N ARG A 675 -13.72 -34.39 7.57
CA ARG A 675 -14.83 -35.17 8.11
C ARG A 675 -15.51 -36.02 7.02
N ARG A 676 -16.12 -37.12 7.42
CA ARG A 676 -16.95 -37.92 6.49
C ARG A 676 -18.26 -37.18 6.21
N GLY A 677 -18.58 -36.97 4.92
CA GLY A 677 -19.85 -36.36 4.50
C GLY A 677 -19.72 -34.94 3.95
N ALA A 678 -20.65 -34.06 4.32
CA ALA A 678 -20.85 -32.74 3.72
C ALA A 678 -19.61 -31.83 3.75
N ALA A 679 -19.47 -30.98 2.72
CA ALA A 679 -18.40 -30.00 2.58
C ALA A 679 -18.27 -29.10 3.82
N GLU A 680 -17.06 -28.65 4.12
CA GLU A 680 -16.88 -27.67 5.19
C GLU A 680 -17.46 -26.32 4.78
N PRO A 681 -18.01 -25.54 5.73
CA PRO A 681 -18.42 -24.17 5.45
C PRO A 681 -17.21 -23.29 5.10
N PRO A 682 -17.41 -22.12 4.48
CA PRO A 682 -16.33 -21.20 4.11
C PRO A 682 -15.54 -20.65 5.31
N CYS A 683 -16.01 -20.90 6.55
CA CYS A 683 -15.28 -20.66 7.77
C CYS A 683 -15.45 -21.84 8.75
N PHE A 684 -14.34 -22.46 9.16
CA PHE A 684 -14.34 -23.61 10.07
C PHE A 684 -13.10 -23.65 10.96
N TRP A 685 -13.07 -24.55 11.94
CA TRP A 685 -11.98 -24.70 12.90
C TRP A 685 -11.43 -26.12 12.87
N ILE A 686 -10.11 -26.24 12.97
CA ILE A 686 -9.41 -27.52 13.04
C ILE A 686 -8.47 -27.56 14.25
N PRO A 687 -8.40 -28.67 14.99
CA PRO A 687 -7.32 -28.87 15.95
C PRO A 687 -6.03 -29.22 15.19
N THR A 688 -4.91 -28.66 15.65
CA THR A 688 -3.56 -28.97 15.10
C THR A 688 -2.60 -29.54 16.13
N ALA A 689 -3.02 -29.59 17.40
CA ALA A 689 -2.24 -30.17 18.49
C ALA A 689 -3.02 -31.27 19.20
N ARG A 690 -2.33 -32.37 19.55
CA ARG A 690 -2.93 -33.54 20.23
C ARG A 690 -3.57 -33.21 21.58
N ASN A 691 -3.10 -32.16 22.25
CA ASN A 691 -3.66 -31.69 23.53
C ASN A 691 -4.93 -30.85 23.38
N LEU A 692 -5.40 -30.61 22.14
CA LEU A 692 -6.56 -29.77 21.78
C LEU A 692 -6.49 -28.33 22.31
N ARG A 693 -5.31 -27.85 22.73
CA ARG A 693 -5.12 -26.46 23.15
C ARG A 693 -4.97 -25.51 21.97
N ARG A 694 -4.58 -26.04 20.80
CA ARG A 694 -4.34 -25.25 19.60
C ARG A 694 -5.38 -25.57 18.54
N TRP A 695 -6.09 -24.52 18.15
CA TRP A 695 -7.10 -24.55 17.11
C TRP A 695 -6.77 -23.49 16.06
N LEU A 696 -6.74 -23.90 14.81
CA LEU A 696 -6.68 -22.98 13.69
C LEU A 696 -8.07 -22.73 13.17
N ARG A 697 -8.39 -21.46 13.04
CA ARG A 697 -9.55 -20.98 12.34
C ARG A 697 -9.17 -20.73 10.88
N ILE A 698 -9.89 -21.35 9.96
CA ILE A 698 -9.68 -21.24 8.51
C ILE A 698 -10.89 -20.51 7.91
N ARG A 699 -10.63 -19.54 7.03
CA ARG A 699 -11.67 -18.80 6.31
C ARG A 699 -11.30 -18.64 4.83
N TYR A 700 -12.24 -18.87 3.93
CA TYR A 700 -12.05 -18.61 2.50
C TYR A 700 -11.68 -17.14 2.23
N ALA A 701 -10.60 -16.92 1.48
CA ALA A 701 -10.20 -15.58 1.03
C ALA A 701 -10.77 -15.35 -0.38
N ARG A 702 -11.84 -14.54 -0.49
CA ARG A 702 -12.43 -14.16 -1.78
C ARG A 702 -11.56 -13.10 -2.47
N ASP A 703 -10.93 -13.51 -3.55
CA ASP A 703 -9.97 -12.72 -4.32
C ASP A 703 -10.63 -11.85 -5.38
N MET A 704 -11.90 -12.12 -5.69
CA MET A 704 -12.67 -11.35 -6.66
C MET A 704 -14.09 -11.07 -6.13
N PRO A 705 -14.73 -9.96 -6.56
CA PRO A 705 -16.07 -9.59 -6.07
C PRO A 705 -17.19 -10.57 -6.45
N ASP A 706 -17.00 -11.33 -7.52
CA ASP A 706 -17.92 -12.32 -8.08
C ASP A 706 -17.79 -13.70 -7.41
N GLN A 707 -16.74 -13.93 -6.62
CA GLN A 707 -16.54 -15.19 -5.90
C GLN A 707 -17.50 -15.34 -4.71
N GLY A 708 -18.16 -16.48 -4.63
CA GLY A 708 -19.12 -16.84 -3.60
C GLY A 708 -18.87 -18.21 -2.95
N ASP A 709 -19.83 -18.64 -2.15
CA ASP A 709 -19.78 -19.91 -1.41
C ASP A 709 -19.75 -21.13 -2.34
N ALA A 710 -20.31 -20.99 -3.54
CA ALA A 710 -20.23 -22.01 -4.59
C ALA A 710 -18.79 -22.26 -5.05
N ASP A 711 -17.96 -21.20 -5.16
CA ASP A 711 -16.54 -21.34 -5.51
C ASP A 711 -15.78 -22.05 -4.40
N TRP A 712 -16.08 -21.73 -3.13
CA TRP A 712 -15.52 -22.46 -1.99
C TRP A 712 -15.91 -23.93 -2.01
N ALA A 713 -17.19 -24.24 -2.21
CA ALA A 713 -17.68 -25.61 -2.26
C ALA A 713 -16.99 -26.41 -3.39
N ALA A 714 -16.81 -25.80 -4.56
CA ALA A 714 -16.08 -26.39 -5.68
C ALA A 714 -14.59 -26.61 -5.35
N ALA A 715 -13.92 -25.62 -4.75
CA ALA A 715 -12.53 -25.73 -4.33
C ALA A 715 -12.35 -26.83 -3.27
N TRP A 716 -13.20 -26.88 -2.24
CA TRP A 716 -13.17 -27.90 -1.20
C TRP A 716 -13.40 -29.30 -1.76
N ALA A 717 -14.40 -29.46 -2.63
CA ALA A 717 -14.66 -30.73 -3.31
C ALA A 717 -13.47 -31.18 -4.16
N ALA A 718 -12.84 -30.26 -4.90
CA ALA A 718 -11.63 -30.55 -5.66
C ALA A 718 -10.45 -30.95 -4.76
N ALA A 719 -10.31 -30.31 -3.59
CA ALA A 719 -9.27 -30.60 -2.60
C ALA A 719 -9.41 -32.01 -2.01
N CYS A 720 -10.64 -32.45 -1.75
CA CYS A 720 -10.94 -33.77 -1.19
C CYS A 720 -11.04 -34.89 -2.23
N ALA A 721 -10.96 -34.57 -3.53
CA ALA A 721 -11.12 -35.57 -4.59
C ALA A 721 -9.88 -36.46 -4.71
N GLY A 722 -10.08 -37.78 -4.69
CA GLY A 722 -9.00 -38.76 -4.83
C GLY A 722 -8.52 -39.31 -3.48
N PRO A 723 -7.45 -40.12 -3.46
CA PRO A 723 -7.02 -40.82 -2.26
C PRO A 723 -6.16 -39.97 -1.32
N ASP A 724 -5.56 -38.88 -1.82
CA ASP A 724 -4.65 -38.04 -1.04
C ASP A 724 -5.40 -36.96 -0.25
N PRO A 725 -5.06 -36.75 1.03
CA PRO A 725 -5.64 -35.69 1.84
C PRO A 725 -5.30 -34.28 1.32
N PRO A 726 -6.24 -33.32 1.45
CA PRO A 726 -5.95 -31.92 1.15
C PRO A 726 -4.92 -31.34 2.12
N CYS A 727 -4.22 -30.30 1.69
CA CYS A 727 -3.20 -29.63 2.50
C CYS A 727 -3.41 -28.11 2.49
N ILE A 728 -2.90 -27.44 3.51
CA ILE A 728 -2.76 -25.99 3.56
C ILE A 728 -1.28 -25.64 3.61
N ILE A 729 -0.82 -24.79 2.68
CA ILE A 729 0.51 -24.17 2.74
C ILE A 729 0.38 -22.84 3.48
N ARG A 730 1.12 -22.66 4.58
CA ARG A 730 1.10 -21.43 5.38
C ARG A 730 2.16 -20.45 4.88
N SER A 731 1.91 -19.14 4.98
CA SER A 731 2.86 -18.13 4.51
C SER A 731 3.91 -17.72 5.56
N ARG A 732 3.63 -17.96 6.84
CA ARG A 732 4.56 -17.69 7.95
C ARG A 732 5.21 -18.96 8.50
N PHE A 733 6.48 -18.82 8.89
CA PHE A 733 7.25 -19.90 9.55
C PHE A 733 7.04 -19.90 11.07
N ASP A 734 6.73 -18.74 11.63
CA ASP A 734 6.47 -18.50 13.03
C ASP A 734 5.01 -18.80 13.42
N GLU A 735 4.81 -18.93 14.72
CA GLU A 735 3.48 -19.07 15.32
C GLU A 735 3.07 -17.71 15.89
N HIS A 736 2.04 -17.11 15.28
CA HIS A 736 1.51 -15.82 15.70
C HIS A 736 -0.02 -15.88 15.78
N ASP A 737 -0.60 -15.11 16.70
CA ASP A 737 -2.06 -14.99 16.85
C ASP A 737 -2.70 -14.08 15.78
N GLU A 738 -1.89 -13.53 14.87
CA GLU A 738 -2.38 -12.70 13.77
C GLU A 738 -2.91 -13.55 12.62
N PRO A 739 -3.91 -13.05 11.87
CA PRO A 739 -4.28 -13.66 10.60
C PRO A 739 -3.07 -13.70 9.65
N GLU A 740 -2.87 -14.83 9.00
CA GLU A 740 -1.93 -14.99 7.89
C GLU A 740 -2.64 -15.53 6.66
N MET A 741 -2.11 -15.19 5.48
CA MET A 741 -2.56 -15.76 4.21
C MET A 741 -2.00 -17.17 4.03
N ALA A 742 -2.78 -18.07 3.44
CA ALA A 742 -2.39 -19.45 3.16
C ALA A 742 -3.05 -19.96 1.87
N LEU A 743 -2.60 -21.11 1.38
CA LEU A 743 -3.14 -21.75 0.17
C LEU A 743 -3.78 -23.09 0.52
N LEU A 744 -5.04 -23.28 0.15
CA LEU A 744 -5.64 -24.61 0.07
C LEU A 744 -5.14 -25.29 -1.20
N VAL A 745 -4.50 -26.45 -1.04
CA VAL A 745 -3.89 -27.19 -2.14
C VAL A 745 -4.31 -28.65 -2.13
N LYS A 746 -4.37 -29.23 -3.33
CA LYS A 746 -4.55 -30.67 -3.54
C LYS A 746 -3.19 -31.32 -3.81
N ARG A 747 -2.88 -32.40 -3.10
CA ARG A 747 -1.70 -33.22 -3.42
C ARG A 747 -1.97 -34.06 -4.66
N VAL A 748 -1.07 -33.95 -5.63
CA VAL A 748 -1.09 -34.67 -6.91
C VAL A 748 -0.07 -35.79 -6.91
N ALA A 749 1.08 -35.58 -6.26
CA ALA A 749 2.10 -36.62 -6.09
C ALA A 749 3.02 -36.36 -4.90
N ARG A 750 3.73 -37.42 -4.51
CA ARG A 750 4.78 -37.39 -3.50
C ARG A 750 6.01 -38.07 -4.08
N ARG A 751 7.15 -37.38 -4.05
CA ARG A 751 8.44 -38.00 -4.34
C ARG A 751 9.19 -38.18 -3.02
N GLU A 752 9.40 -39.43 -2.65
CA GLU A 752 10.20 -39.79 -1.48
C GLU A 752 11.68 -39.47 -1.73
N SER A 753 12.32 -38.88 -0.73
CA SER A 753 13.76 -38.62 -0.79
C SER A 753 14.53 -39.94 -0.69
N SER A 754 15.14 -40.41 -1.78
CA SER A 754 15.86 -41.69 -1.84
C SER A 754 17.26 -41.69 -1.18
N ALA A 755 17.57 -40.72 -0.31
CA ALA A 755 18.90 -40.56 0.29
C ALA A 755 18.93 -41.02 1.76
N PRO A 756 19.87 -41.89 2.18
CA PRO A 756 19.89 -42.48 3.52
C PRO A 756 20.51 -41.57 4.61
N SER A 757 20.48 -40.25 4.45
CA SER A 757 20.98 -39.30 5.46
C SER A 757 19.85 -38.42 5.98
N GLN A 758 19.76 -38.33 7.31
CA GLN A 758 18.82 -37.52 8.08
C GLN A 758 18.67 -36.09 7.51
N SER A 759 17.42 -35.63 7.36
CA SER A 759 17.00 -34.24 7.03
C SER A 759 16.80 -33.83 5.55
N ARG A 760 16.14 -34.63 4.70
CA ARG A 760 15.48 -34.05 3.51
C ARG A 760 14.00 -34.45 3.47
N SER A 761 13.12 -33.50 3.81
CA SER A 761 11.66 -33.60 3.69
C SER A 761 11.25 -34.00 2.28
N ASP A 762 10.15 -34.76 2.15
CA ASP A 762 9.62 -35.20 0.86
C ASP A 762 9.24 -33.99 -0.02
N VAL A 763 9.13 -34.20 -1.33
CA VAL A 763 8.66 -33.15 -2.24
C VAL A 763 7.20 -33.42 -2.61
N PHE A 764 6.31 -32.50 -2.22
CA PHE A 764 4.88 -32.60 -2.52
C PHE A 764 4.56 -31.81 -3.80
N TRP A 765 4.02 -32.49 -4.79
CA TRP A 765 3.51 -31.89 -6.02
C TRP A 765 2.05 -31.56 -5.79
N VAL A 766 1.69 -30.29 -5.93
CA VAL A 766 0.39 -29.81 -5.51
C VAL A 766 -0.24 -28.88 -6.53
N LYS A 767 -1.57 -28.93 -6.63
CA LYS A 767 -2.37 -27.97 -7.37
C LYS A 767 -2.97 -26.96 -6.39
N ALA A 768 -2.69 -25.68 -6.59
CA ALA A 768 -3.33 -24.61 -5.83
C ALA A 768 -4.79 -24.46 -6.24
N LEU A 769 -5.69 -24.37 -5.25
CA LEU A 769 -7.13 -24.30 -5.49
C LEU A 769 -7.68 -22.91 -5.15
N CYS A 770 -7.43 -22.44 -3.94
CA CYS A 770 -7.84 -21.12 -3.50
C CYS A 770 -6.98 -20.62 -2.34
N ARG A 771 -7.08 -19.32 -2.07
CA ARG A 771 -6.47 -18.70 -0.90
C ARG A 771 -7.39 -18.82 0.32
N VAL A 772 -6.80 -18.93 1.50
CA VAL A 772 -7.52 -18.98 2.78
C VAL A 772 -6.79 -18.13 3.81
N TRP A 773 -7.55 -17.45 4.67
CA TRP A 773 -7.04 -16.85 5.89
C TRP A 773 -6.97 -17.91 6.98
N ILE A 774 -5.86 -17.95 7.70
CA ILE A 774 -5.73 -18.78 8.89
C ILE A 774 -5.33 -17.93 10.09
N LYS A 775 -5.88 -18.25 11.26
CA LYS A 775 -5.58 -17.57 12.53
C LYS A 775 -5.65 -18.58 13.67
N VAL A 776 -4.79 -18.44 14.68
CA VAL A 776 -4.96 -19.16 15.94
C VAL A 776 -6.22 -18.66 16.65
N GLU A 777 -7.07 -19.58 17.11
CA GLU A 777 -8.25 -19.24 17.90
C GLU A 777 -7.85 -18.95 19.34
N THR A 778 -8.01 -17.69 19.74
CA THR A 778 -7.68 -17.20 21.07
C THR A 778 -8.87 -17.21 22.02
N ASP A 779 -10.10 -17.37 21.51
CA ASP A 779 -11.28 -17.46 22.36
C ASP A 779 -11.33 -18.79 23.11
N THR A 780 -10.99 -18.76 24.40
CA THR A 780 -10.98 -19.93 25.28
C THR A 780 -12.32 -20.64 25.37
N ALA A 781 -13.46 -19.95 25.25
CA ALA A 781 -14.78 -20.57 25.27
C ALA A 781 -15.06 -21.33 23.97
N VAL A 782 -14.66 -20.75 22.84
CA VAL A 782 -14.73 -21.40 21.51
C VAL A 782 -13.82 -22.63 21.50
N VAL A 783 -12.57 -22.50 21.94
CA VAL A 783 -11.60 -23.60 22.06
C VAL A 783 -12.14 -24.71 22.96
N ALA A 784 -12.68 -24.38 24.13
CA ALA A 784 -13.23 -25.37 25.06
C ALA A 784 -14.39 -26.16 24.43
N ARG A 785 -15.34 -25.45 23.81
CA ARG A 785 -16.50 -26.05 23.13
C ARG A 785 -16.07 -26.96 21.97
N HIS A 786 -15.18 -26.49 21.10
CA HIS A 786 -14.69 -27.30 19.99
C HIS A 786 -13.88 -28.50 20.48
N SER A 787 -13.10 -28.35 21.55
CA SER A 787 -12.36 -29.45 22.16
C SER A 787 -13.27 -30.53 22.75
N GLU A 788 -14.35 -30.13 23.41
CA GLU A 788 -15.36 -31.06 23.92
C GLU A 788 -16.07 -31.79 22.76
N ASN A 789 -16.52 -31.04 21.75
CA ASN A 789 -17.16 -31.60 20.57
C ASN A 789 -16.24 -32.60 19.83
N PHE A 790 -14.96 -32.26 19.67
CA PHE A 790 -13.98 -33.14 19.04
C PHE A 790 -13.77 -34.44 19.82
N ARG A 791 -13.70 -34.38 21.16
CA ARG A 791 -13.58 -35.58 22.00
C ARG A 791 -14.77 -36.53 21.85
N LEU A 792 -15.97 -35.98 21.65
CA LEU A 792 -17.21 -36.76 21.52
C LEU A 792 -17.45 -37.26 20.08
N HIS A 793 -17.00 -36.51 19.07
CA HIS A 793 -17.40 -36.68 17.66
C HIS A 793 -16.24 -36.49 16.67
N VAL A 794 -15.11 -37.16 16.88
CA VAL A 794 -13.91 -37.07 16.02
C VAL A 794 -14.22 -37.32 14.54
N ASP A 795 -15.12 -38.26 14.23
CA ASP A 795 -15.50 -38.66 12.86
C ASP A 795 -16.28 -37.58 12.10
N ARG A 796 -16.82 -36.59 12.82
CA ARG A 796 -17.66 -35.51 12.27
C ARG A 796 -16.92 -34.18 12.12
N MET A 797 -15.63 -34.13 12.48
CA MET A 797 -14.84 -32.91 12.43
C MET A 797 -13.58 -33.09 11.60
N THR A 798 -13.27 -32.07 10.81
CA THR A 798 -11.98 -31.99 10.13
C THR A 798 -10.88 -31.67 11.14
N TRP A 799 -9.72 -32.30 11.00
CA TRP A 799 -8.55 -32.01 11.84
C TRP A 799 -7.25 -31.96 11.03
N GLY A 800 -6.25 -31.26 11.58
CA GLY A 800 -4.98 -31.01 10.90
C GLY A 800 -3.81 -31.71 11.56
N GLU A 801 -2.88 -32.20 10.75
CA GLU A 801 -1.55 -32.63 11.17
C GLU A 801 -0.51 -31.66 10.60
N ALA A 802 0.30 -31.07 11.48
CA ALA A 802 1.39 -30.19 11.03
C ALA A 802 2.44 -31.01 10.28
N LEU A 803 2.85 -30.51 9.11
CA LEU A 803 3.97 -31.03 8.34
C LEU A 803 5.29 -30.42 8.87
N ASP A 804 6.42 -30.87 8.31
CA ASP A 804 7.72 -30.28 8.60
C ASP A 804 7.70 -28.75 8.40
N GLY A 805 8.37 -28.02 9.31
CA GLY A 805 8.40 -26.54 9.28
C GLY A 805 8.98 -25.94 8.00
N ASP A 806 9.71 -26.75 7.22
CA ASP A 806 10.34 -26.42 5.94
C ASP A 806 9.93 -27.35 4.78
N GLN A 807 8.71 -27.89 4.83
CA GLN A 807 8.17 -28.77 3.79
C GLN A 807 8.36 -28.18 2.38
N ARG A 808 8.81 -29.02 1.44
CA ARG A 808 9.02 -28.66 0.03
C ARG A 808 7.76 -28.91 -0.80
N TRP A 809 7.37 -27.91 -1.58
CA TRP A 809 6.19 -27.92 -2.42
C TRP A 809 6.57 -27.60 -3.86
N VAL A 810 6.00 -28.30 -4.84
CA VAL A 810 5.98 -27.88 -6.25
C VAL A 810 4.55 -27.46 -6.56
N VAL A 811 4.31 -26.15 -6.58
CA VAL A 811 2.99 -25.56 -6.79
C VAL A 811 2.69 -25.48 -8.28
N ASP A 812 1.50 -25.92 -8.67
CA ASP A 812 1.10 -26.25 -10.05
C ASP A 812 1.78 -27.50 -10.61
N GLY A 813 2.32 -28.35 -9.72
CA GLY A 813 3.01 -29.58 -10.04
C GLY A 813 2.11 -30.66 -10.64
N GLU A 814 2.36 -31.04 -11.91
CA GLU A 814 1.82 -32.25 -12.53
C GLU A 814 2.88 -33.36 -12.70
N VAL A 815 2.46 -34.62 -12.59
CA VAL A 815 3.31 -35.83 -12.77
C VAL A 815 3.57 -36.15 -14.23
#